data_AF-A0A8S7UBJ9-F1
#
_entry.id   AF-A0A8S7UBJ9-F1
#
_cell.length_a   1.000
_cell.length_b   1.000
_cell.length_c   1.000
_cell.angle_alpha   90.00
_cell.angle_beta   90.00
_cell.angle_gamma   90.00
#
_symmetry.space_group_name_H-M   'P 1'
#
loop_
_entity.id
_entity.type
_entity.pdbx_description
1 polymer ?
#
loop_
_entity_poly.entity_id
_entity_poly.type
_entity_poly.pdbx_seq_one_letter_code
_entity_poly.pdbx_strand_id
1 'polypeptide(L)'
;IQSYLDHEIQNELLHSANNELEDMAQSLVAITNEKLANRENLREELLMPYLSKNYSGALVFYTEGRQISLDDLIQDEDEFLMLLDKENIQVVTPYNRQNFLMINQRDTEKLKQQYEKRCHLIETKSVDNITRVKNNISSLESLRTEILSGTVADIAEKMTNEGFVAWIKKKEDTGVLTIQSEHEQIDFIFFLLSSGYLSTDYMSYRSIFIPGGLSETDNLFLKDVMSGKGPEKTFSFHLDNVNNIVERLKKLGVLQRDNAQHPAVIRWLIDNDPDTLKNNIMALLSQTGSQRVVSLLMLMQNDFTTYVRLRYLEIFMSDEHILNRLLAHLCASEERTPEQKFFVQEIAAHLLCLTEKSNIWQSVEINKRIGELIDSSPILITAVPKGYGDAFFEVLKDNTLSVSYIPGDVGDEKCSVIRKIAGAGLFKYSVSNLKNVYLCLTQDKNEERMSFSLYPFHCLESLAISELTEILWTNIEDFILSVFIESEEIDRIPELLNSSEVSMTVVEQIIAKMDFCINNLDDIINRSECADNNASGRNIYSVLLQHDRIFPSFDNIIHLLHDTSINTSGELVQWVNEKHFEFEPSDIVINDTGIFNNFISELICSPVISEEALLKVLSNLNVVIIDVPENIPLRNAELLCSEKKLAPTVNVFTVLFNALSENVDDINRMNTLLGNLIAQRPEIITQEPEDIFYIEGDFDEELASELFRHKLIGMNIKVAALRWLRDNKPGILDKSYLLSLDILAELSPWMGDDDLRLTLLKRCLVAGDAGKDALCVVLNSFADESYHGLLPHDRFRKIPHSVDLWEVAELISNLGFIQPPKMGSGRDEHKIVITPVRYVRDVEFYD
;
A
#
# COMPACT_ATOMS: atom_id res chain seq x y z
N ILE A 1 -62.50 19.79 34.76
CA ILE A 1 -62.55 19.99 33.28
C ILE A 1 -62.25 21.44 32.90
N GLN A 2 -63.03 22.44 33.33
CA GLN A 2 -62.71 23.85 33.01
C GLN A 2 -61.30 24.26 33.49
N SER A 3 -60.94 23.96 34.75
CA SER A 3 -59.57 24.17 35.25
C SER A 3 -58.48 23.34 34.56
N TYR A 4 -58.83 22.31 33.78
CA TYR A 4 -57.88 21.61 32.90
C TYR A 4 -57.74 22.35 31.56
N LEU A 5 -58.84 22.85 31.00
CA LEU A 5 -58.83 23.68 29.78
C LEU A 5 -58.10 25.02 29.99
N ASP A 6 -58.24 25.61 31.18
CA ASP A 6 -57.58 26.86 31.55
C ASP A 6 -56.14 26.64 32.05
N HIS A 7 -55.60 25.43 31.91
CA HIS A 7 -54.27 25.02 32.36
C HIS A 7 -53.97 25.18 33.86
N GLU A 8 -54.95 25.50 34.71
CA GLU A 8 -54.73 25.73 36.15
C GLU A 8 -54.14 24.50 36.85
N ILE A 9 -54.69 23.31 36.60
CA ILE A 9 -54.24 22.06 37.26
C ILE A 9 -52.86 21.65 36.74
N GLN A 10 -52.60 21.84 35.44
CA GLN A 10 -51.30 21.56 34.84
C GLN A 10 -50.23 22.51 35.40
N ASN A 11 -50.53 23.80 35.51
CA ASN A 11 -49.62 24.78 36.07
C ASN A 11 -49.28 24.49 37.54
N GLU A 12 -50.22 23.96 38.31
CA GLU A 12 -49.99 23.59 39.71
C GLU A 12 -49.08 22.36 39.85
N LEU A 13 -49.25 21.34 39.00
CA LEU A 13 -48.35 20.19 38.92
C LEU A 13 -46.96 20.56 38.35
N LEU A 14 -46.92 21.51 37.42
CA LEU A 14 -45.68 21.98 36.81
C LEU A 14 -44.88 22.90 37.72
N HIS A 15 -45.50 23.55 38.71
CA HIS A 15 -44.83 24.56 39.53
C HIS A 15 -43.62 24.00 40.29
N SER A 16 -43.72 22.81 40.90
CA SER A 16 -42.58 22.23 41.61
C SER A 16 -41.49 21.75 40.64
N ALA A 17 -41.89 21.10 39.55
CA ALA A 17 -40.97 20.58 38.53
C ALA A 17 -40.21 21.70 37.81
N ASN A 18 -40.87 22.82 37.51
CA ASN A 18 -40.23 23.98 36.88
C ASN A 18 -39.24 24.68 37.82
N ASN A 19 -39.58 24.82 39.10
CA ASN A 19 -38.64 25.37 40.09
C ASN A 19 -37.41 24.47 40.23
N GLU A 20 -37.60 23.16 40.35
CA GLU A 20 -36.48 22.21 40.43
C GLU A 20 -35.64 22.19 39.15
N LEU A 21 -36.27 22.28 37.97
CA LEU A 21 -35.56 22.41 36.70
C LEU A 21 -34.70 23.68 36.66
N GLU A 22 -35.25 24.81 37.09
CA GLU A 22 -34.53 26.08 37.12
C GLU A 22 -33.33 26.02 38.08
N ASP A 23 -33.53 25.48 39.29
CA ASP A 23 -32.47 25.29 40.28
C ASP A 23 -31.36 24.35 39.77
N MET A 24 -31.73 23.21 39.16
CA MET A 24 -30.77 22.27 38.61
C MET A 24 -30.03 22.81 37.38
N ALA A 25 -30.72 23.56 36.51
CA ALA A 25 -30.10 24.20 35.35
C ALA A 25 -29.09 25.28 35.77
N GLN A 26 -29.46 26.13 36.74
CA GLN A 26 -28.55 27.13 37.31
C GLN A 26 -27.34 26.46 37.98
N SER A 27 -27.55 25.37 38.71
CA SER A 27 -26.47 24.58 39.32
C SER A 27 -25.54 23.96 38.28
N LEU A 28 -26.08 23.37 37.22
CA LEU A 28 -25.28 22.79 36.13
C LEU A 28 -24.43 23.84 35.42
N VAL A 29 -24.99 25.01 35.11
CA VAL A 29 -24.26 26.15 34.53
C VAL A 29 -23.15 26.64 35.44
N ALA A 30 -23.38 26.69 36.76
CA ALA A 30 -22.36 27.09 37.72
C ALA A 30 -21.20 26.07 37.80
N ILE A 31 -21.50 24.77 37.74
CA ILE A 31 -20.50 23.69 37.77
C ILE A 31 -19.68 23.64 36.46
N THR A 32 -20.32 23.81 35.30
CA THR A 32 -19.63 23.78 34.01
C THR A 32 -18.78 25.02 33.75
N ASN A 33 -19.18 26.18 34.27
CA ASN A 33 -18.43 27.43 34.12
C ASN A 33 -17.20 27.53 35.04
N GLU A 34 -17.12 26.74 36.11
CA GLU A 34 -15.92 26.69 36.94
C GLU A 34 -14.79 26.03 36.13
N LYS A 35 -13.73 26.78 35.82
CA LYS A 35 -12.63 26.30 34.97
C LYS A 35 -11.63 25.47 35.75
N LEU A 36 -11.48 25.75 37.03
CA LEU A 36 -10.48 25.09 37.86
C LEU A 36 -10.91 23.69 38.27
N ALA A 37 -9.92 22.83 38.55
CA ALA A 37 -10.12 21.42 38.87
C ALA A 37 -9.68 21.05 40.29
N ASN A 38 -8.88 21.89 40.95
CA ASN A 38 -8.36 21.66 42.28
C ASN A 38 -8.39 22.97 43.12
N ARG A 39 -8.39 22.82 44.44
CA ARG A 39 -8.40 23.96 45.37
C ARG A 39 -7.09 24.76 45.35
N GLU A 40 -5.98 24.11 45.04
CA GLU A 40 -4.65 24.73 44.94
C GLU A 40 -4.61 25.80 43.83
N ASN A 41 -5.06 25.47 42.61
CA ASN A 41 -5.11 26.44 41.52
C ASN A 41 -6.11 27.56 41.79
N LEU A 42 -7.14 27.30 42.62
CA LEU A 42 -8.11 28.32 43.04
C LEU A 42 -7.47 29.33 44.00
N ARG A 43 -6.67 28.86 44.96
CA ARG A 43 -5.88 29.76 45.83
C ARG A 43 -4.91 30.60 45.01
N GLU A 44 -4.23 29.99 44.03
CA GLU A 44 -3.37 30.72 43.11
C GLU A 44 -4.13 31.82 42.34
N GLU A 45 -5.25 31.48 41.69
CA GLU A 45 -6.05 32.44 40.92
C GLU A 45 -6.52 33.62 41.78
N LEU A 46 -6.97 33.35 43.01
CA LEU A 46 -7.47 34.37 43.93
C LEU A 46 -6.36 35.29 44.48
N LEU A 47 -5.12 34.79 44.59
CA LEU A 47 -3.99 35.55 45.12
C LEU A 47 -3.23 36.35 44.05
N MET A 48 -3.27 35.93 42.78
CA MET A 48 -2.59 36.60 41.65
C MET A 48 -2.89 38.10 41.47
N PRO A 49 -4.11 38.61 41.73
CA PRO A 49 -4.39 40.05 41.69
C PRO A 49 -3.60 40.87 42.72
N TYR A 50 -3.13 40.22 43.80
CA TYR A 50 -2.43 40.86 44.90
C TYR A 50 -0.92 40.66 44.85
N LEU A 51 -0.47 39.49 44.40
CA LEU A 51 0.95 39.19 44.19
C LEU A 51 1.13 38.21 43.03
N SER A 52 1.70 38.70 41.92
CA SER A 52 2.03 37.86 40.77
C SER A 52 3.24 36.96 41.05
N LYS A 53 3.25 35.74 40.49
CA LYS A 53 4.38 34.80 40.55
C LYS A 53 5.71 35.41 40.10
N ASN A 54 5.70 36.39 39.18
CA ASN A 54 6.94 37.06 38.74
C ASN A 54 7.66 37.82 39.87
N TYR A 55 6.96 38.12 40.96
CA TYR A 55 7.48 38.83 42.13
C TYR A 55 7.48 37.97 43.41
N SER A 56 7.19 36.66 43.34
CA SER A 56 7.10 35.78 44.50
C SER A 56 8.40 35.67 45.30
N GLY A 57 9.55 35.84 44.64
CA GLY A 57 10.87 35.90 45.31
C GLY A 57 11.25 37.28 45.88
N ALA A 58 10.51 38.33 45.53
CA ALA A 58 10.83 39.71 45.91
C ALA A 58 9.84 40.32 46.92
N LEU A 59 8.65 39.74 47.07
CA LEU A 59 7.56 40.22 47.92
C LEU A 59 6.92 39.05 48.67
N VAL A 60 6.44 39.32 49.89
CA VAL A 60 5.77 38.37 50.78
C VAL A 60 4.53 38.99 51.40
N PHE A 61 3.57 38.17 51.78
CA PHE A 61 2.45 38.60 52.60
C PHE A 61 2.92 38.73 54.06
N TYR A 62 2.54 39.82 54.71
CA TYR A 62 2.90 40.14 56.08
C TYR A 62 1.65 40.46 56.88
N THR A 63 1.47 39.70 57.95
CA THR A 63 0.39 39.88 58.92
C THR A 63 0.87 39.51 60.31
N GLU A 64 0.51 40.30 61.32
CA GLU A 64 0.79 40.04 62.75
C GLU A 64 2.25 39.62 63.08
N GLY A 65 3.24 40.14 62.36
CA GLY A 65 4.65 39.81 62.61
C GLY A 65 5.20 38.60 61.84
N ARG A 66 4.36 37.88 61.10
CA ARG A 66 4.73 36.73 60.28
C ARG A 66 4.84 37.12 58.80
N GLN A 67 5.89 36.66 58.13
CA GLN A 67 6.03 36.71 56.68
C GLN A 67 5.65 35.34 56.11
N ILE A 68 4.81 35.34 55.09
CA ILE A 68 4.32 34.13 54.42
C ILE A 68 4.54 34.32 52.92
N SER A 69 5.17 33.34 52.27
CA SER A 69 5.41 33.43 50.82
C SER A 69 4.13 33.17 50.03
N LEU A 70 4.11 33.58 48.77
CA LEU A 70 3.01 33.25 47.87
C LEU A 70 2.87 31.73 47.70
N ASP A 71 3.99 31.02 47.63
CA ASP A 71 4.01 29.57 47.39
C ASP A 71 3.45 28.80 48.59
N ASP A 72 3.75 29.24 49.82
CA ASP A 72 3.20 28.65 51.05
C ASP A 72 1.67 28.78 51.09
N LEU A 73 1.12 29.94 50.71
CA LEU A 73 -0.33 30.17 50.67
C LEU A 73 -1.05 29.41 49.56
N ILE A 74 -0.36 29.05 48.48
CA ILE A 74 -0.94 28.23 47.42
C ILE A 74 -0.98 26.76 47.88
N GLN A 75 0.11 26.27 48.46
CA GLN A 75 0.27 24.86 48.83
C GLN A 75 -0.49 24.50 50.13
N ASP A 76 -0.47 25.37 51.14
CA ASP A 76 -1.06 25.13 52.46
C ASP A 76 -2.41 25.87 52.61
N GLU A 77 -3.50 25.09 52.65
CA GLU A 77 -4.85 25.62 52.84
C GLU A 77 -5.05 26.29 54.20
N ASP A 78 -4.43 25.76 55.25
CA ASP A 78 -4.58 26.26 56.61
C ASP A 78 -3.87 27.61 56.75
N GLU A 79 -2.70 27.79 56.12
CA GLU A 79 -2.04 29.10 56.07
C GLU A 79 -2.82 30.14 55.27
N PHE A 80 -3.43 29.72 54.15
CA PHE A 80 -4.32 30.58 53.36
C PHE A 80 -5.54 31.05 54.14
N LEU A 81 -6.25 30.14 54.81
CA LEU A 81 -7.42 30.49 55.61
C LEU A 81 -7.03 31.34 56.83
N MET A 82 -5.90 31.02 57.48
CA MET A 82 -5.36 31.83 58.57
C MET A 82 -5.04 33.26 58.12
N LEU A 83 -4.51 33.43 56.90
CA LEU A 83 -4.25 34.75 56.33
C LEU A 83 -5.55 35.54 56.11
N LEU A 84 -6.58 34.89 55.56
CA LEU A 84 -7.87 35.53 55.25
C LEU A 84 -8.69 35.90 56.50
N ASP A 85 -8.45 35.25 57.63
CA ASP A 85 -9.06 35.59 58.93
C ASP A 85 -8.47 36.86 59.59
N LYS A 86 -7.50 37.52 58.93
CA LYS A 86 -6.86 38.74 59.43
C LYS A 86 -7.48 39.99 58.83
N GLU A 87 -7.59 41.03 59.67
CA GLU A 87 -8.24 42.29 59.30
C GLU A 87 -7.43 43.12 58.27
N ASN A 88 -6.09 43.04 58.30
CA ASN A 88 -5.23 43.77 57.38
C ASN A 88 -4.03 42.93 56.98
N ILE A 89 -3.86 42.70 55.68
CA ILE A 89 -2.71 41.98 55.12
C ILE A 89 -1.88 42.96 54.30
N GLN A 90 -0.57 42.97 54.51
CA GLN A 90 0.35 43.81 53.74
C GLN A 90 1.17 42.95 52.79
N VAL A 91 1.37 43.40 51.55
CA VAL A 91 2.35 42.82 50.64
C VAL A 91 3.61 43.67 50.74
N VAL A 92 4.69 43.10 51.25
CA VAL A 92 5.92 43.82 51.60
C VAL A 92 7.14 43.13 51.01
N THR A 93 8.23 43.87 50.87
CA THR A 93 9.56 43.27 50.62
C THR A 93 10.10 42.53 51.86
N PRO A 94 10.76 41.36 51.70
CA PRO A 94 11.20 40.53 52.82
C PRO A 94 12.14 41.24 53.80
N TYR A 95 13.09 42.03 53.29
CA TYR A 95 14.22 42.55 54.07
C TYR A 95 13.98 43.93 54.70
N ASN A 96 13.42 44.88 53.95
CA ASN A 96 13.19 46.26 54.39
C ASN A 96 11.73 46.58 54.72
N ARG A 97 10.80 45.61 54.56
CA ARG A 97 9.37 45.72 54.86
C ARG A 97 8.70 46.95 54.24
N GLN A 98 9.12 47.31 53.04
CA GLN A 98 8.48 48.39 52.29
C GLN A 98 7.12 47.90 51.81
N ASN A 99 6.05 48.62 52.15
CA ASN A 99 4.69 48.24 51.80
C ASN A 99 4.36 48.57 50.34
N PHE A 100 3.87 47.59 49.59
CA PHE A 100 3.45 47.72 48.20
C PHE A 100 1.94 47.74 48.05
N LEU A 101 1.24 46.90 48.82
CA LEU A 101 -0.20 46.75 48.74
C LEU A 101 -0.77 46.43 50.12
N MET A 102 -1.93 47.00 50.44
CA MET A 102 -2.65 46.69 51.67
C MET A 102 -4.03 46.14 51.31
N ILE A 103 -4.28 44.91 51.71
CA ILE A 103 -5.57 44.24 51.56
C ILE A 103 -6.36 44.51 52.86
N ASN A 104 -7.47 45.22 52.72
CA ASN A 104 -8.35 45.55 53.84
C ASN A 104 -9.31 44.39 54.14
N GLN A 105 -9.94 44.45 55.31
CA GLN A 105 -10.90 43.45 55.78
C GLN A 105 -12.05 43.16 54.80
N ARG A 106 -12.55 44.18 54.09
CA ARG A 106 -13.68 43.98 53.16
C ARG A 106 -13.27 43.15 51.95
N ASP A 107 -12.01 43.28 51.52
CA ASP A 107 -11.48 42.52 50.39
C ASP A 107 -11.04 41.11 50.83
N THR A 108 -10.57 40.93 52.07
CA THR A 108 -10.32 39.58 52.63
C THR A 108 -11.60 38.78 52.84
N GLU A 109 -12.67 39.39 53.34
CA GLU A 109 -13.99 38.74 53.49
C GLU A 109 -14.57 38.31 52.14
N LYS A 110 -14.45 39.15 51.10
CA LYS A 110 -14.86 38.79 49.73
C LYS A 110 -14.05 37.62 49.18
N LEU A 111 -12.73 37.63 49.39
CA LEU A 111 -11.85 36.53 48.98
C LEU A 111 -12.27 35.21 49.64
N LYS A 112 -12.56 35.24 50.94
CA LYS A 112 -13.02 34.07 51.69
C LYS A 112 -14.35 33.54 51.16
N GLN A 113 -15.35 34.42 50.94
CA GLN A 113 -16.63 34.02 50.36
C GLN A 113 -16.50 33.44 48.94
N GLN A 114 -15.63 34.01 48.11
CA GLN A 114 -15.36 33.49 46.77
C GLN A 114 -14.68 32.12 46.82
N TYR A 115 -13.71 31.95 47.72
CA TYR A 115 -13.03 30.68 47.93
C TYR A 115 -14.00 29.58 48.36
N GLU A 116 -14.78 29.81 49.42
CA GLU A 116 -15.75 28.84 49.94
C GLU A 116 -16.80 28.44 48.87
N LYS A 117 -17.37 29.43 48.16
CA LYS A 117 -18.36 29.18 47.10
C LYS A 117 -17.78 28.35 45.95
N ARG A 118 -16.55 28.66 45.50
CA ARG A 118 -15.91 27.98 44.36
C ARG A 118 -15.35 26.61 44.75
N CYS A 119 -14.88 26.43 45.98
CA CYS A 119 -14.50 25.12 46.52
C CYS A 119 -15.66 24.12 46.46
N HIS A 120 -16.86 24.55 46.87
CA HIS A 120 -18.06 23.71 46.76
C HIS A 120 -18.36 23.32 45.30
N LEU A 121 -18.12 24.20 44.32
CA LEU A 121 -18.30 23.88 42.89
C LEU A 121 -17.26 22.87 42.39
N ILE A 122 -16.00 22.99 42.83
CA ILE A 122 -14.93 22.06 42.47
C ILE A 122 -15.22 20.65 43.03
N GLU A 123 -15.73 20.55 44.26
CA GLU A 123 -16.13 19.27 44.86
C GLU A 123 -17.31 18.61 44.16
N THR A 124 -18.27 19.40 43.68
CA THR A 124 -19.43 18.87 42.95
C THR A 124 -19.12 18.56 41.48
N LYS A 125 -17.98 19.04 40.95
CA LYS A 125 -17.49 18.81 39.59
C LYS A 125 -16.87 17.42 39.43
N SER A 126 -17.66 16.38 39.67
CA SER A 126 -17.34 15.01 39.26
C SER A 126 -18.14 14.61 38.02
N VAL A 127 -17.57 13.76 37.17
CA VAL A 127 -18.26 13.23 35.97
C VAL A 127 -19.57 12.54 36.37
N ASP A 128 -19.57 11.83 37.49
CA ASP A 128 -20.75 11.14 38.04
C ASP A 128 -21.84 12.10 38.53
N ASN A 129 -21.48 13.24 39.14
CA ASN A 129 -22.48 14.23 39.55
C ASN A 129 -23.02 15.02 38.37
N ILE A 130 -22.17 15.40 37.40
CA ILE A 130 -22.63 16.09 36.19
C ILE A 130 -23.61 15.19 35.41
N THR A 131 -23.28 13.90 35.26
CA THR A 131 -24.18 12.94 34.62
C THR A 131 -25.47 12.75 35.42
N ARG A 132 -25.40 12.67 36.76
CA ARG A 132 -26.59 12.60 37.62
C ARG A 132 -27.50 13.83 37.48
N VAL A 133 -26.94 15.03 37.49
CA VAL A 133 -27.71 16.29 37.31
C VAL A 133 -28.32 16.33 35.90
N LYS A 134 -27.58 15.96 34.85
CA LYS A 134 -28.13 15.86 33.48
C LYS A 134 -29.26 14.85 33.37
N ASN A 135 -29.15 13.70 34.03
CA ASN A 135 -30.20 12.68 34.06
C ASN A 135 -31.44 13.17 34.80
N ASN A 136 -31.28 13.90 35.90
CA ASN A 136 -32.39 14.51 36.62
C ASN A 136 -33.08 15.63 35.83
N ILE A 137 -32.32 16.47 35.14
CA ILE A 137 -32.88 17.46 34.21
C ILE A 137 -33.69 16.74 33.13
N SER A 138 -33.15 15.68 32.54
CA SER A 138 -33.83 14.90 31.50
C SER A 138 -35.11 14.24 32.02
N SER A 139 -35.12 13.72 33.26
CA SER A 139 -36.32 13.11 33.85
C SER A 139 -37.39 14.15 34.18
N LEU A 140 -37.00 15.33 34.68
CA LEU A 140 -37.91 16.45 34.91
C LEU A 140 -38.45 17.05 33.61
N GLU A 141 -37.64 17.15 32.56
CA GLU A 141 -38.10 17.56 31.22
C GLU A 141 -39.10 16.55 30.63
N SER A 142 -38.83 15.25 30.82
CA SER A 142 -39.76 14.18 30.44
C SER A 142 -41.08 14.31 31.21
N LEU A 143 -41.01 14.51 32.54
CA LEU A 143 -42.19 14.69 33.38
C LEU A 143 -43.00 15.93 32.95
N ARG A 144 -42.33 17.05 32.69
CA ARG A 144 -42.95 18.30 32.20
C ARG A 144 -43.68 18.04 30.89
N THR A 145 -43.02 17.37 29.95
CA THR A 145 -43.60 17.04 28.64
C THR A 145 -44.81 16.14 28.80
N GLU A 146 -44.72 15.12 29.63
CA GLU A 146 -45.81 14.18 29.89
C GLU A 146 -47.02 14.86 30.56
N ILE A 147 -46.82 15.82 31.47
CA ILE A 147 -47.91 16.63 32.06
C ILE A 147 -48.57 17.52 31.00
N LEU A 148 -47.78 18.11 30.10
CA LEU A 148 -48.29 18.97 29.03
C LEU A 148 -49.02 18.18 27.94
N SER A 149 -48.55 16.98 27.59
CA SER A 149 -49.17 16.13 26.56
C SER A 149 -50.32 15.28 27.09
N GLY A 150 -50.39 15.05 28.40
CA GLY A 150 -51.32 14.13 29.07
C GLY A 150 -52.80 14.45 28.86
N THR A 151 -53.60 13.40 28.83
CA THR A 151 -55.06 13.46 28.90
C THR A 151 -55.53 13.80 30.31
N VAL A 152 -56.80 14.14 30.48
CA VAL A 152 -57.37 14.38 31.82
C VAL A 152 -57.22 13.17 32.74
N ALA A 153 -57.27 11.95 32.18
CA ALA A 153 -57.06 10.73 32.93
C ALA A 153 -55.62 10.65 33.44
N ASP A 154 -54.63 10.89 32.57
CA ASP A 154 -53.21 10.88 32.93
C ASP A 154 -52.89 11.92 34.01
N ILE A 155 -53.51 13.11 33.92
CA ILE A 155 -53.35 14.15 34.94
C ILE A 155 -54.01 13.76 36.26
N ALA A 156 -55.20 13.16 36.22
CA ALA A 156 -55.87 12.68 37.43
C ALA A 156 -55.07 11.55 38.10
N GLU A 157 -54.53 10.61 37.32
CA GLU A 157 -53.66 9.55 37.82
C GLU A 157 -52.41 10.11 38.50
N LYS A 158 -51.73 11.07 37.85
CA LYS A 158 -50.55 11.75 38.43
C LYS A 158 -50.86 12.56 39.68
N MET A 159 -52.04 13.18 39.74
CA MET A 159 -52.46 13.98 40.88
C MET A 159 -52.77 13.13 42.10
N THR A 160 -53.10 11.84 41.90
CA THR A 160 -53.61 10.90 42.91
C THR A 160 -54.92 11.36 43.56
N ASN A 161 -55.64 10.44 44.22
CA ASN A 161 -56.91 10.78 44.85
C ASN A 161 -56.73 11.81 45.97
N GLU A 162 -55.70 11.62 46.80
CA GLU A 162 -55.39 12.52 47.92
C GLU A 162 -55.08 13.94 47.43
N GLY A 163 -54.27 14.07 46.37
CA GLY A 163 -53.96 15.36 45.77
C GLY A 163 -55.19 16.02 45.13
N PHE A 164 -56.04 15.23 44.46
CA PHE A 164 -57.28 15.73 43.86
C PHE A 164 -58.26 16.26 44.92
N VAL A 165 -58.45 15.54 46.03
CA VAL A 165 -59.26 15.98 47.17
C VAL A 165 -58.69 17.25 47.81
N ALA A 166 -57.37 17.33 48.00
CA ALA A 166 -56.70 18.50 48.55
C ALA A 166 -56.89 19.74 47.67
N TRP A 167 -56.82 19.56 46.35
CA TRP A 167 -57.05 20.64 45.39
C TRP A 167 -58.49 21.16 45.40
N ILE A 168 -59.48 20.25 45.46
CA ILE A 168 -60.89 20.64 45.59
C ILE A 168 -61.11 21.46 46.86
N LYS A 169 -60.58 21.01 48.00
CA LYS A 169 -60.68 21.73 49.28
C LYS A 169 -60.04 23.12 49.21
N LYS A 170 -58.85 23.24 48.60
CA LYS A 170 -58.17 24.53 48.39
C LYS A 170 -59.02 25.49 47.55
N LYS A 171 -59.71 24.99 46.52
CA LYS A 171 -60.62 25.79 45.68
C LYS A 171 -61.94 26.14 46.41
N GLU A 172 -62.43 25.25 47.27
CA GLU A 172 -63.56 25.49 48.18
C GLU A 172 -63.24 26.61 49.20
N ASP A 173 -62.06 26.55 49.83
CA ASP A 173 -61.58 27.56 50.79
C ASP A 173 -61.39 28.94 50.14
N THR A 174 -61.01 29.00 48.87
CA THR A 174 -60.93 30.26 48.09
C THR A 174 -62.29 30.78 47.61
N GLY A 175 -63.40 30.08 47.89
CA GLY A 175 -64.75 30.45 47.49
C GLY A 175 -65.06 30.24 46.01
N VAL A 176 -64.22 29.50 45.28
CA VAL A 176 -64.35 29.24 43.84
C VAL A 176 -65.32 28.07 43.56
N LEU A 177 -65.48 27.17 44.53
CA LEU A 177 -66.41 26.04 44.48
C LEU A 177 -67.22 25.98 45.78
N THR A 178 -68.53 25.75 45.71
CA THR A 178 -69.38 25.43 46.88
C THR A 178 -69.86 24.00 46.73
N ILE A 179 -69.10 23.05 47.25
CA ILE A 179 -69.39 21.62 47.12
C ILE A 179 -69.82 21.09 48.49
N GLN A 180 -71.12 20.87 48.69
CA GLN A 180 -71.64 20.16 49.87
C GLN A 180 -71.59 18.62 49.66
N SER A 181 -70.44 18.09 49.24
CA SER A 181 -70.31 16.66 48.89
C SER A 181 -69.57 15.88 49.96
N GLU A 182 -70.08 14.69 50.27
CA GLU A 182 -69.40 13.68 51.08
C GLU A 182 -68.16 13.14 50.36
N HIS A 183 -67.12 12.73 51.10
CA HIS A 183 -65.84 12.22 50.54
C HIS A 183 -66.03 11.16 49.45
N GLU A 184 -67.01 10.27 49.64
CA GLU A 184 -67.33 9.17 48.72
C GLU A 184 -67.73 9.65 47.31
N GLN A 185 -68.35 10.83 47.19
CA GLN A 185 -68.72 11.40 45.89
C GLN A 185 -67.50 11.96 45.14
N ILE A 186 -66.54 12.51 45.87
CA ILE A 186 -65.29 13.02 45.30
C ILE A 186 -64.42 11.84 44.84
N ASP A 187 -64.35 10.77 45.63
CA ASP A 187 -63.66 9.53 45.28
C ASP A 187 -64.25 8.89 44.01
N PHE A 188 -65.58 8.89 43.88
CA PHE A 188 -66.25 8.40 42.67
C PHE A 188 -65.95 9.27 41.44
N ILE A 189 -65.94 10.60 41.59
CA ILE A 189 -65.56 11.51 40.49
C ILE A 189 -64.09 11.31 40.11
N PHE A 190 -63.20 11.17 41.08
CA PHE A 190 -61.79 10.87 40.85
C PHE A 190 -61.63 9.58 40.04
N PHE A 191 -62.28 8.50 40.48
CA PHE A 191 -62.27 7.21 39.78
C PHE A 191 -62.72 7.34 38.32
N LEU A 192 -63.81 8.07 38.06
CA LEU A 192 -64.30 8.28 36.70
C LEU A 192 -63.33 9.10 35.83
N LEU A 193 -62.61 10.06 36.41
CA LEU A 193 -61.60 10.85 35.71
C LEU A 193 -60.33 10.03 35.44
N SER A 194 -59.77 9.38 36.47
CA SER A 194 -58.53 8.61 36.38
C SER A 194 -58.67 7.39 35.48
N SER A 195 -59.85 6.77 35.42
CA SER A 195 -60.11 5.65 34.52
C SER A 195 -60.55 6.07 33.11
N GLY A 196 -60.54 7.37 32.80
CA GLY A 196 -60.87 7.89 31.46
C GLY A 196 -62.35 7.76 31.07
N TYR A 197 -63.25 7.50 32.02
CA TYR A 197 -64.69 7.36 31.76
C TYR A 197 -65.39 8.71 31.58
N LEU A 198 -64.81 9.79 32.09
CA LEU A 198 -65.27 11.16 31.86
C LEU A 198 -64.53 11.78 30.70
N SER A 199 -65.19 11.83 29.55
CA SER A 199 -64.65 12.52 28.39
C SER A 199 -64.77 14.05 28.58
N THR A 200 -63.75 14.79 28.15
CA THR A 200 -63.72 16.27 28.18
C THR A 200 -64.69 16.91 27.19
N ASP A 201 -65.35 16.07 26.41
CA ASP A 201 -66.07 16.39 25.19
C ASP A 201 -67.48 16.97 25.42
N TYR A 202 -68.09 16.81 26.60
CA TYR A 202 -69.47 17.25 26.84
C TYR A 202 -69.72 18.74 26.50
N MET A 203 -68.74 19.62 26.77
CA MET A 203 -68.85 21.05 26.44
C MET A 203 -68.45 21.39 25.00
N SER A 204 -67.58 20.61 24.35
CA SER A 204 -67.30 20.76 22.91
C SER A 204 -68.43 20.25 22.03
N TYR A 205 -69.28 19.32 22.50
CA TYR A 205 -70.52 18.94 21.80
C TYR A 205 -71.55 20.07 21.73
N ARG A 206 -71.46 21.12 22.57
CA ARG A 206 -72.33 22.31 22.43
C ARG A 206 -71.86 23.29 21.34
N SER A 207 -70.60 23.21 20.90
CA SER A 207 -70.08 24.06 19.81
C SER A 207 -70.53 23.64 18.41
N ILE A 208 -71.37 22.59 18.32
CA ILE A 208 -72.10 22.18 17.11
C ILE A 208 -72.98 23.31 16.52
N PHE A 209 -73.19 24.42 17.25
CA PHE A 209 -74.17 25.45 16.89
C PHE A 209 -73.64 26.88 16.68
N ILE A 210 -72.31 27.10 16.57
CA ILE A 210 -71.83 28.41 16.07
C ILE A 210 -71.79 28.34 14.53
N PRO A 211 -72.69 29.04 13.81
CA PRO A 211 -72.70 28.98 12.35
C PRO A 211 -71.44 29.66 11.79
N GLY A 212 -70.67 28.95 10.96
CA GLY A 212 -69.63 29.52 10.10
C GLY A 212 -68.16 29.35 10.53
N GLY A 213 -67.87 28.71 11.67
CA GLY A 213 -66.49 28.63 12.21
C GLY A 213 -65.69 27.36 11.84
N LEU A 214 -66.29 26.18 11.91
CA LEU A 214 -65.62 24.88 11.68
C LEU A 214 -66.51 24.00 10.81
N SER A 215 -65.94 23.31 9.82
CA SER A 215 -66.67 22.36 8.98
C SER A 215 -66.98 21.05 9.72
N GLU A 216 -67.77 20.17 9.11
CA GLU A 216 -68.05 18.84 9.67
C GLU A 216 -66.76 18.01 9.81
N THR A 217 -65.86 18.08 8.83
CA THR A 217 -64.57 17.37 8.84
C THR A 217 -63.61 17.96 9.87
N ASP A 218 -63.54 19.29 10.01
CA ASP A 218 -62.75 19.97 11.04
C ASP A 218 -63.17 19.53 12.45
N ASN A 219 -64.48 19.35 12.67
CA ASN A 219 -65.03 18.89 13.95
C ASN A 219 -64.73 17.41 14.21
N LEU A 220 -64.79 16.56 13.18
CA LEU A 220 -64.41 15.14 13.30
C LEU A 220 -62.91 14.99 13.61
N PHE A 221 -62.07 15.81 12.99
CA PHE A 221 -60.65 15.88 13.33
C PHE A 221 -60.43 16.26 14.80
N LEU A 222 -61.02 17.38 15.27
CA LEU A 222 -60.89 17.80 16.67
C LEU A 222 -61.41 16.74 17.64
N LYS A 223 -62.51 16.05 17.31
CA LYS A 223 -63.04 14.93 18.10
C LYS A 223 -62.05 13.78 18.18
N ASP A 224 -61.40 13.44 17.07
CA ASP A 224 -60.47 12.33 17.01
C ASP A 224 -59.14 12.64 17.71
N VAL A 225 -58.68 13.90 17.67
CA VAL A 225 -57.55 14.39 18.47
C VAL A 225 -57.84 14.30 19.97
N MET A 226 -59.02 14.78 20.40
CA MET A 226 -59.39 14.79 21.83
C MET A 226 -59.64 13.39 22.40
N SER A 227 -60.09 12.45 21.56
CA SER A 227 -60.27 11.04 21.95
C SER A 227 -58.98 10.23 21.95
N GLY A 228 -57.83 10.84 21.69
CA GLY A 228 -56.52 10.16 21.73
C GLY A 228 -56.31 9.18 20.59
N LYS A 229 -57.04 9.30 19.48
CA LYS A 229 -56.81 8.46 18.31
C LYS A 229 -55.50 8.85 17.64
N GLY A 230 -54.79 7.85 17.13
CA GLY A 230 -53.46 8.04 16.57
C GLY A 230 -53.40 8.99 15.35
N PRO A 231 -52.20 9.54 15.06
CA PRO A 231 -51.90 10.33 13.86
C PRO A 231 -52.34 9.66 12.55
N GLU A 232 -52.27 8.34 12.47
CA GLU A 232 -52.63 7.56 11.28
C GLU A 232 -54.10 7.78 10.88
N LYS A 233 -54.96 8.08 11.86
CA LYS A 233 -56.38 8.36 11.65
C LYS A 233 -56.66 9.86 11.56
N THR A 234 -56.07 10.65 12.44
CA THR A 234 -56.31 12.10 12.45
C THR A 234 -55.73 12.81 11.22
N PHE A 235 -54.64 12.30 10.63
CA PHE A 235 -54.04 12.89 9.43
C PHE A 235 -54.76 12.51 8.14
N SER A 236 -55.77 11.63 8.21
CA SER A 236 -56.61 11.29 7.06
C SER A 236 -57.72 12.31 6.79
N PHE A 237 -57.96 13.24 7.72
CA PHE A 237 -59.01 14.24 7.57
C PHE A 237 -58.57 15.40 6.66
N HIS A 238 -59.46 15.83 5.77
CA HIS A 238 -59.28 17.10 5.06
C HIS A 238 -59.74 18.26 5.98
N LEU A 239 -58.84 19.23 6.20
CA LEU A 239 -59.12 20.39 7.06
C LEU A 239 -59.46 21.61 6.20
N ASP A 240 -60.66 22.17 6.40
CA ASP A 240 -61.19 23.29 5.63
C ASP A 240 -60.79 24.63 6.26
N ASN A 241 -60.83 24.73 7.60
CA ASN A 241 -60.66 26.00 8.31
C ASN A 241 -59.50 25.96 9.33
N VAL A 242 -58.28 25.78 8.82
CA VAL A 242 -57.06 25.53 9.62
C VAL A 242 -56.81 26.60 10.69
N ASN A 243 -57.04 27.89 10.40
CA ASN A 243 -56.84 28.97 11.39
C ASN A 243 -57.71 28.75 12.65
N ASN A 244 -59.00 28.48 12.45
CA ASN A 244 -59.94 28.24 13.54
C ASN A 244 -59.63 26.93 14.29
N ILE A 245 -59.14 25.91 13.58
CA ILE A 245 -58.65 24.67 14.20
C ILE A 245 -57.46 24.97 15.10
N VAL A 246 -56.45 25.71 14.63
CA VAL A 246 -55.25 26.01 15.42
C VAL A 246 -55.61 26.84 16.66
N GLU A 247 -56.46 27.86 16.53
CA GLU A 247 -56.97 28.60 17.69
C GLU A 247 -57.67 27.68 18.68
N ARG A 248 -58.46 26.72 18.18
CA ARG A 248 -59.19 25.78 19.04
C ARG A 248 -58.25 24.80 19.73
N LEU A 249 -57.27 24.24 19.02
CA LEU A 249 -56.24 23.37 19.59
C LEU A 249 -55.41 24.08 20.66
N LYS A 250 -55.09 25.36 20.45
CA LYS A 250 -54.44 26.22 21.46
C LYS A 250 -55.33 26.41 22.69
N LYS A 251 -56.60 26.78 22.49
CA LYS A 251 -57.58 26.95 23.58
C LYS A 251 -57.83 25.66 24.37
N LEU A 252 -57.68 24.50 23.72
CA LEU A 252 -57.85 23.20 24.36
C LEU A 252 -56.55 22.67 24.99
N GLY A 253 -55.41 23.33 24.78
CA GLY A 253 -54.14 22.91 25.35
C GLY A 253 -53.55 21.63 24.76
N VAL A 254 -54.02 21.21 23.58
CA VAL A 254 -53.67 19.90 22.97
C VAL A 254 -52.82 20.03 21.70
N LEU A 255 -52.42 21.24 21.33
CA LEU A 255 -51.66 21.49 20.11
C LEU A 255 -50.36 20.66 20.07
N GLN A 256 -49.69 20.43 21.21
CA GLN A 256 -48.42 19.69 21.27
C GLN A 256 -48.55 18.16 21.09
N ARG A 257 -49.77 17.61 21.03
CA ARG A 257 -49.97 16.16 20.84
C ARG A 257 -49.59 15.73 19.43
N ASP A 258 -49.05 14.53 19.28
CA ASP A 258 -48.62 13.97 17.99
C ASP A 258 -49.77 13.92 16.97
N ASN A 259 -50.96 13.52 17.41
CA ASN A 259 -52.17 13.45 16.60
C ASN A 259 -52.78 14.83 16.24
N ALA A 260 -52.36 15.90 16.90
CA ALA A 260 -52.81 17.28 16.60
C ALA A 260 -51.92 17.98 15.56
N GLN A 261 -50.69 17.47 15.33
CA GLN A 261 -49.69 18.02 14.41
C GLN A 261 -49.97 17.65 12.94
N HIS A 262 -51.21 17.88 12.49
CA HIS A 262 -51.64 17.61 11.11
C HIS A 262 -50.77 18.39 10.10
N PRO A 263 -50.46 17.85 8.90
CA PRO A 263 -49.67 18.55 7.88
C PRO A 263 -50.14 19.99 7.58
N ALA A 264 -51.46 20.18 7.45
CA ALA A 264 -52.05 21.52 7.26
C ALA A 264 -51.85 22.46 8.47
N VAL A 265 -51.91 21.94 9.70
CA VAL A 265 -51.64 22.70 10.93
C VAL A 265 -50.18 23.12 10.98
N ILE A 266 -49.25 22.21 10.70
CA ILE A 266 -47.81 22.51 10.63
C ILE A 266 -47.55 23.59 9.58
N ARG A 267 -48.12 23.45 8.37
CA ARG A 267 -47.97 24.44 7.31
C ARG A 267 -48.47 25.82 7.74
N TRP A 268 -49.62 25.89 8.41
CA TRP A 268 -50.12 27.16 8.93
C TRP A 268 -49.19 27.77 9.99
N LEU A 269 -48.62 26.94 10.88
CA LEU A 269 -47.68 27.40 11.90
C LEU A 269 -46.35 27.89 11.31
N ILE A 270 -45.84 27.25 10.24
CA ILE A 270 -44.64 27.72 9.51
C ILE A 270 -44.83 29.17 9.02
N ASP A 271 -46.04 29.52 8.56
CA ASP A 271 -46.33 30.83 7.99
C ASP A 271 -46.70 31.90 9.01
N ASN A 272 -47.31 31.52 10.15
CA ASN A 272 -47.94 32.47 11.08
C ASN A 272 -47.36 32.45 12.50
N ASP A 273 -46.80 31.33 12.97
CA ASP A 273 -46.37 31.16 14.36
C ASP A 273 -45.25 30.10 14.50
N PRO A 274 -44.04 30.42 14.00
CA PRO A 274 -42.91 29.48 13.99
C PRO A 274 -42.38 29.17 15.40
N ASP A 275 -42.52 30.07 16.37
CA ASP A 275 -42.09 29.84 17.75
C ASP A 275 -42.94 28.77 18.43
N THR A 276 -44.26 28.78 18.21
CA THR A 276 -45.13 27.71 18.70
C THR A 276 -44.78 26.38 18.03
N LEU A 277 -44.45 26.39 16.74
CA LEU A 277 -44.00 25.18 16.05
C LEU A 277 -42.69 24.63 16.61
N LYS A 278 -41.73 25.50 16.92
CA LYS A 278 -40.46 25.15 17.58
C LYS A 278 -40.71 24.40 18.89
N ASN A 279 -41.63 24.89 19.71
CA ASN A 279 -42.02 24.23 20.96
C ASN A 279 -42.69 22.88 20.74
N ASN A 280 -43.57 22.76 19.73
CA ASN A 280 -44.20 21.50 19.37
C ASN A 280 -43.17 20.45 18.90
N ILE A 281 -42.20 20.87 18.09
CA ILE A 281 -41.09 20.01 17.63
C ILE A 281 -40.24 19.56 18.81
N MET A 282 -39.93 20.45 19.75
CA MET A 282 -39.20 20.06 20.96
C MET A 282 -39.94 19.02 21.79
N ALA A 283 -41.27 19.15 21.91
CA ALA A 283 -42.10 18.14 22.57
C ALA A 283 -42.07 16.80 21.81
N LEU A 284 -42.17 16.82 20.48
CA LEU A 284 -42.08 15.65 19.61
C LEU A 284 -40.73 14.92 19.76
N LEU A 285 -39.61 15.66 19.69
CA LEU A 285 -38.25 15.11 19.80
C LEU A 285 -37.87 14.73 21.24
N SER A 286 -38.70 15.07 22.24
CA SER A 286 -38.52 14.61 23.62
C SER A 286 -39.18 13.25 23.86
N GLN A 287 -39.93 12.72 22.88
CA GLN A 287 -40.57 11.41 22.99
C GLN A 287 -39.53 10.28 22.81
N THR A 288 -39.69 9.19 23.55
CA THR A 288 -38.62 8.23 23.83
C THR A 288 -38.30 7.21 22.73
N GLY A 289 -39.02 7.18 21.59
CA GLY A 289 -38.82 6.19 20.53
C GLY A 289 -38.40 6.78 19.18
N SER A 290 -37.18 6.48 18.72
CA SER A 290 -36.65 7.04 17.46
C SER A 290 -37.42 6.57 16.24
N GLN A 291 -37.80 5.29 16.17
CA GLN A 291 -38.65 4.76 15.09
C GLN A 291 -40.01 5.46 15.03
N ARG A 292 -40.60 5.77 16.19
CA ARG A 292 -41.88 6.50 16.26
C ARG A 292 -41.70 7.92 15.74
N VAL A 293 -40.66 8.63 16.18
CA VAL A 293 -40.35 9.99 15.70
C VAL A 293 -40.17 10.02 14.19
N VAL A 294 -39.42 9.09 13.59
CA VAL A 294 -39.24 9.01 12.14
C VAL A 294 -40.56 8.74 11.42
N SER A 295 -41.38 7.84 11.95
CA SER A 295 -42.71 7.54 11.38
C SER A 295 -43.65 8.75 11.40
N LEU A 296 -43.63 9.50 12.51
CA LEU A 296 -44.40 10.73 12.66
C LEU A 296 -43.93 11.80 11.69
N LEU A 297 -42.62 12.02 11.57
CA LEU A 297 -42.06 12.97 10.61
C LEU A 297 -42.43 12.61 9.17
N MET A 298 -42.40 11.32 8.82
CA MET A 298 -42.81 10.84 7.49
C MET A 298 -44.29 11.13 7.22
N LEU A 299 -45.17 10.84 8.18
CA LEU A 299 -46.61 11.12 8.08
C LEU A 299 -46.90 12.63 7.98
N MET A 300 -46.22 13.45 8.78
CA MET A 300 -46.38 14.91 8.80
C MET A 300 -45.94 15.56 7.48
N GLN A 301 -44.91 15.01 6.84
CA GLN A 301 -44.30 15.59 5.64
C GLN A 301 -44.78 14.94 4.33
N ASN A 302 -45.72 13.99 4.40
CA ASN A 302 -46.18 13.21 3.25
C ASN A 302 -46.73 14.11 2.12
N ASP A 303 -47.43 15.18 2.48
CA ASP A 303 -48.05 16.12 1.53
C ASP A 303 -47.22 17.41 1.30
N PHE A 304 -45.99 17.48 1.82
CA PHE A 304 -45.18 18.69 1.70
C PHE A 304 -44.51 18.79 0.33
N THR A 305 -44.71 19.93 -0.32
CA THR A 305 -43.82 20.35 -1.43
C THR A 305 -42.41 20.56 -0.90
N THR A 306 -41.38 20.43 -1.75
CA THR A 306 -39.97 20.67 -1.39
C THR A 306 -39.77 21.99 -0.65
N TYR A 307 -40.40 23.07 -1.12
CA TYR A 307 -40.29 24.39 -0.49
C TYR A 307 -40.81 24.40 0.97
N VAL A 308 -41.98 23.79 1.21
CA VAL A 308 -42.54 23.69 2.56
C VAL A 308 -41.68 22.79 3.45
N ARG A 309 -41.13 21.71 2.89
CA ARG A 309 -40.24 20.80 3.61
C ARG A 309 -38.96 21.49 4.08
N LEU A 310 -38.31 22.26 3.21
CA LEU A 310 -37.11 23.02 3.57
C LEU A 310 -37.39 24.05 4.67
N ARG A 311 -38.49 24.82 4.55
CA ARG A 311 -38.92 25.75 5.62
C ARG A 311 -39.27 25.06 6.93
N TYR A 312 -39.80 23.84 6.87
CA TYR A 312 -40.02 23.04 8.07
C TYR A 312 -38.68 22.63 8.71
N LEU A 313 -37.72 22.18 7.90
CA LEU A 313 -36.36 21.82 8.35
C LEU A 313 -35.58 23.02 8.91
N GLU A 314 -35.80 24.24 8.42
CA GLU A 314 -35.24 25.48 8.98
C GLU A 314 -35.65 25.73 10.45
N ILE A 315 -36.81 25.21 10.87
CA ILE A 315 -37.24 25.27 12.27
C ILE A 315 -36.37 24.33 13.13
N PHE A 316 -35.99 23.15 12.61
CA PHE A 316 -35.05 22.27 13.31
C PHE A 316 -33.66 22.89 13.39
N MET A 317 -33.24 23.57 12.31
CA MET A 317 -32.03 24.39 12.28
C MET A 317 -32.15 25.68 13.10
N SER A 318 -33.26 25.95 13.80
CA SER A 318 -33.36 27.19 14.60
C SER A 318 -32.55 27.17 15.88
N ASP A 319 -32.13 25.99 16.32
CA ASP A 319 -31.52 25.75 17.61
C ASP A 319 -30.60 24.54 17.54
N GLU A 320 -29.38 24.68 18.03
CA GLU A 320 -28.37 23.61 18.02
C GLU A 320 -28.88 22.36 18.76
N HIS A 321 -29.57 22.54 19.89
CA HIS A 321 -30.07 21.44 20.69
C HIS A 321 -31.20 20.68 19.97
N ILE A 322 -32.08 21.39 19.25
CA ILE A 322 -33.16 20.76 18.47
C ILE A 322 -32.57 19.92 17.35
N LEU A 323 -31.64 20.49 16.57
CA LEU A 323 -31.03 19.77 15.46
C LEU A 323 -30.27 18.54 15.95
N ASN A 324 -29.48 18.67 17.02
CA ASN A 324 -28.72 17.55 17.57
C ASN A 324 -29.65 16.40 18.02
N ARG A 325 -30.81 16.71 18.64
CA ARG A 325 -31.81 15.69 18.98
C ARG A 325 -32.44 15.04 17.75
N LEU A 326 -32.79 15.81 16.72
CA LEU A 326 -33.29 15.26 15.46
C LEU A 326 -32.26 14.29 14.86
N LEU A 327 -31.01 14.74 14.72
CA LEU A 327 -29.92 13.92 14.18
C LEU A 327 -29.69 12.66 15.02
N ALA A 328 -29.79 12.75 16.35
CA ALA A 328 -29.70 11.57 17.22
C ALA A 328 -30.77 10.52 16.89
N HIS A 329 -32.02 10.94 16.66
CA HIS A 329 -33.09 10.02 16.23
C HIS A 329 -32.88 9.48 14.81
N LEU A 330 -32.34 10.28 13.89
CA LEU A 330 -32.02 9.86 12.53
C LEU A 330 -30.80 8.91 12.48
N CYS A 331 -29.83 9.04 13.39
CA CYS A 331 -28.68 8.13 13.49
C CYS A 331 -29.00 6.81 14.22
N ALA A 332 -30.03 6.78 15.08
CA ALA A 332 -30.36 5.60 15.89
C ALA A 332 -30.59 4.34 15.05
N SER A 333 -29.84 3.27 15.31
CA SER A 333 -29.80 2.04 14.49
C SER A 333 -30.99 1.08 14.71
N GLU A 334 -32.15 1.57 15.14
CA GLU A 334 -33.34 0.73 15.36
C GLU A 334 -33.77 0.03 14.05
N GLU A 335 -34.47 -1.12 14.13
CA GLU A 335 -34.98 -1.86 12.96
C GLU A 335 -35.99 -1.02 12.16
N ARG A 336 -35.48 -0.21 11.21
CA ARG A 336 -36.28 0.64 10.33
C ARG A 336 -36.82 -0.12 9.13
N THR A 337 -38.05 0.22 8.71
CA THR A 337 -38.59 -0.25 7.42
C THR A 337 -37.81 0.33 6.24
N PRO A 338 -37.85 -0.29 5.05
CA PRO A 338 -37.23 0.26 3.86
C PRO A 338 -37.70 1.68 3.53
N GLU A 339 -39.00 1.99 3.70
CA GLU A 339 -39.51 3.35 3.46
C GLU A 339 -38.93 4.37 4.44
N GLN A 340 -38.82 4.00 5.72
CA GLN A 340 -38.21 4.86 6.73
C GLN A 340 -36.73 5.13 6.43
N LYS A 341 -35.98 4.13 5.96
CA LYS A 341 -34.57 4.30 5.56
C LYS A 341 -34.42 5.26 4.39
N PHE A 342 -35.30 5.18 3.40
CA PHE A 342 -35.31 6.11 2.26
C PHE A 342 -35.61 7.54 2.73
N PHE A 343 -36.64 7.70 3.55
CA PHE A 343 -37.05 8.99 4.11
C PHE A 343 -35.95 9.68 4.94
N VAL A 344 -35.22 8.93 5.76
CA VAL A 344 -34.09 9.47 6.54
C VAL A 344 -33.02 10.06 5.62
N GLN A 345 -32.69 9.36 4.52
CA GLN A 345 -31.70 9.83 3.54
C GLN A 345 -32.21 11.06 2.79
N GLU A 346 -33.50 11.12 2.46
CA GLU A 346 -34.11 12.32 1.89
C GLU A 346 -34.01 13.51 2.85
N ILE A 347 -34.38 13.34 4.13
CA ILE A 347 -34.25 14.41 5.12
C ILE A 347 -32.80 14.88 5.23
N ALA A 348 -31.84 13.95 5.29
CA ALA A 348 -30.42 14.31 5.35
C ALA A 348 -29.98 15.16 4.14
N ALA A 349 -30.38 14.76 2.92
CA ALA A 349 -30.10 15.54 1.71
C ALA A 349 -30.73 16.93 1.74
N HIS A 350 -31.98 17.04 2.22
CA HIS A 350 -32.68 18.33 2.32
C HIS A 350 -32.09 19.22 3.41
N LEU A 351 -31.69 18.67 4.56
CA LEU A 351 -30.99 19.40 5.61
C LEU A 351 -29.68 20.01 5.08
N LEU A 352 -28.92 19.22 4.32
CA LEU A 352 -27.68 19.69 3.68
C LEU A 352 -27.91 20.75 2.60
N CYS A 353 -29.14 21.02 2.18
CA CYS A 353 -29.45 22.14 1.27
C CYS A 353 -29.67 23.48 2.02
N LEU A 354 -29.63 23.51 3.35
CA LEU A 354 -29.92 24.70 4.15
C LEU A 354 -28.65 25.49 4.49
N THR A 355 -28.49 26.66 3.86
CA THR A 355 -27.31 27.53 4.00
C THR A 355 -27.49 28.69 4.98
N GLU A 356 -28.72 29.06 5.34
CA GLU A 356 -29.02 30.30 6.06
C GLU A 356 -28.46 30.36 7.50
N LYS A 357 -28.08 29.22 8.10
CA LYS A 357 -27.59 29.12 9.49
C LYS A 357 -26.27 28.35 9.58
N SER A 358 -25.28 28.78 8.81
CA SER A 358 -23.93 28.18 8.75
C SER A 358 -23.29 27.92 10.12
N ASN A 359 -23.49 28.82 11.09
CA ASN A 359 -22.89 28.69 12.43
C ASN A 359 -23.29 27.40 13.17
N ILE A 360 -24.47 26.84 12.90
CA ILE A 360 -24.94 25.62 13.58
C ILE A 360 -24.19 24.39 13.05
N TRP A 361 -23.84 24.39 11.77
CA TRP A 361 -23.05 23.32 11.16
C TRP A 361 -21.62 23.24 11.69
N GLN A 362 -21.10 24.34 12.26
CA GLN A 362 -19.77 24.39 12.88
C GLN A 362 -19.68 23.66 14.23
N SER A 363 -20.80 23.25 14.82
CA SER A 363 -20.82 22.44 16.03
C SER A 363 -20.22 21.05 15.76
N VAL A 364 -19.25 20.64 16.58
CA VAL A 364 -18.50 19.39 16.42
C VAL A 364 -19.44 18.18 16.52
N GLU A 365 -20.38 18.19 17.46
CA GLU A 365 -21.36 17.12 17.65
C GLU A 365 -22.30 16.98 16.45
N ILE A 366 -22.78 18.10 15.90
CA ILE A 366 -23.68 18.11 14.74
C ILE A 366 -22.93 17.61 13.50
N ASN A 367 -21.72 18.13 13.26
CA ASN A 367 -20.88 17.74 12.12
C ASN A 367 -20.57 16.23 12.16
N LYS A 368 -20.26 15.69 13.33
CA LYS A 368 -20.06 14.25 13.52
C LYS A 368 -21.31 13.44 13.16
N ARG A 369 -22.49 13.80 13.69
CA ARG A 369 -23.73 13.06 13.45
C ARG A 369 -24.19 13.13 11.99
N ILE A 370 -24.08 14.30 11.36
CA ILE A 370 -24.43 14.42 9.94
C ILE A 370 -23.44 13.62 9.07
N GLY A 371 -22.16 13.55 9.45
CA GLY A 371 -21.18 12.66 8.82
C GLY A 371 -21.58 11.18 8.88
N GLU A 372 -22.02 10.68 10.05
CA GLU A 372 -22.52 9.31 10.21
C GLU A 372 -23.75 9.03 9.30
N LEU A 373 -24.62 10.02 9.10
CA LEU A 373 -25.75 9.91 8.18
C LEU A 373 -25.29 9.90 6.72
N ILE A 374 -24.38 10.78 6.33
CA ILE A 374 -23.82 10.82 4.97
C ILE A 374 -23.18 9.46 4.62
N ASP A 375 -22.45 8.86 5.57
CA ASP A 375 -21.80 7.57 5.41
C ASP A 375 -22.77 6.40 5.20
N SER A 376 -23.97 6.50 5.77
CA SER A 376 -25.01 5.49 5.65
C SER A 376 -26.04 5.78 4.54
N SER A 377 -25.82 6.80 3.70
CA SER A 377 -26.79 7.30 2.72
C SER A 377 -26.38 7.10 1.25
N PRO A 378 -26.62 5.93 0.63
CA PRO A 378 -26.34 5.71 -0.79
C PRO A 378 -27.16 6.58 -1.75
N ILE A 379 -28.34 7.07 -1.37
CA ILE A 379 -29.16 7.91 -2.27
C ILE A 379 -29.01 9.41 -2.00
N LEU A 380 -28.03 9.84 -1.20
CA LEU A 380 -27.92 11.23 -0.75
C LEU A 380 -27.95 12.24 -1.91
N ILE A 381 -27.10 12.04 -2.93
CA ILE A 381 -27.00 12.95 -4.09
C ILE A 381 -28.27 12.91 -4.95
N THR A 382 -28.86 11.73 -5.14
CA THR A 382 -30.09 11.58 -5.93
C THR A 382 -31.30 12.21 -5.22
N ALA A 383 -31.32 12.18 -3.89
CA ALA A 383 -32.34 12.77 -3.04
C ALA A 383 -32.26 14.30 -2.90
N VAL A 384 -31.17 14.94 -3.34
CA VAL A 384 -31.09 16.41 -3.35
C VAL A 384 -32.23 16.99 -4.21
N PRO A 385 -32.96 18.02 -3.76
CA PRO A 385 -34.04 18.57 -4.58
C PRO A 385 -33.53 19.33 -5.81
N LYS A 386 -34.34 19.36 -6.87
CA LYS A 386 -34.03 20.15 -8.08
C LYS A 386 -33.91 21.64 -7.74
N GLY A 387 -32.87 22.29 -8.23
CA GLY A 387 -32.52 23.69 -7.98
C GLY A 387 -31.65 23.93 -6.75
N TYR A 388 -31.38 22.91 -5.93
CA TYR A 388 -30.65 23.05 -4.65
C TYR A 388 -29.25 22.44 -4.65
N GLY A 389 -28.75 22.01 -5.82
CA GLY A 389 -27.42 21.39 -5.95
C GLY A 389 -26.27 22.29 -5.48
N ASP A 390 -26.36 23.59 -5.73
CA ASP A 390 -25.34 24.56 -5.32
C ASP A 390 -25.33 24.75 -3.80
N ALA A 391 -26.51 24.91 -3.20
CA ALA A 391 -26.64 25.05 -1.75
C ALA A 391 -26.13 23.80 -1.02
N PHE A 392 -26.45 22.62 -1.55
CA PHE A 392 -25.93 21.34 -1.06
C PHE A 392 -24.40 21.28 -1.09
N PHE A 393 -23.79 21.68 -2.20
CA PHE A 393 -22.33 21.69 -2.35
C PHE A 393 -21.65 22.66 -1.39
N GLU A 394 -22.16 23.89 -1.23
CA GLU A 394 -21.56 24.88 -0.32
C GLU A 394 -21.57 24.38 1.13
N VAL A 395 -22.65 23.74 1.59
CA VAL A 395 -22.69 23.16 2.94
C VAL A 395 -21.66 22.04 3.11
N LEU A 396 -21.48 21.17 2.12
CA LEU A 396 -20.45 20.13 2.19
C LEU A 396 -19.04 20.74 2.26
N LYS A 397 -18.78 21.76 1.43
CA LYS A 397 -17.48 22.42 1.34
C LYS A 397 -17.13 23.17 2.61
N ASP A 398 -18.02 24.02 3.11
CA ASP A 398 -17.78 24.85 4.31
C ASP A 398 -17.57 24.02 5.58
N ASN A 399 -18.12 22.80 5.61
CA ASN A 399 -18.06 21.90 6.76
C ASN A 399 -17.12 20.70 6.55
N THR A 400 -16.38 20.66 5.44
CA THR A 400 -15.43 19.58 5.08
C THR A 400 -16.06 18.17 5.10
N LEU A 401 -17.34 18.09 4.72
CA LEU A 401 -18.10 16.83 4.72
C LEU A 401 -17.89 16.09 3.39
N SER A 402 -17.45 14.84 3.46
CA SER A 402 -17.21 14.00 2.29
C SER A 402 -18.33 12.99 2.07
N VAL A 403 -18.81 12.88 0.83
CA VAL A 403 -19.86 11.92 0.47
C VAL A 403 -19.28 10.51 0.31
N SER A 404 -19.94 9.52 0.90
CA SER A 404 -19.48 8.13 0.86
C SER A 404 -19.86 7.37 -0.43
N TYR A 405 -20.93 7.78 -1.11
CA TYR A 405 -21.43 7.11 -2.31
C TYR A 405 -21.75 8.09 -3.44
N ILE A 406 -21.19 7.83 -4.62
CA ILE A 406 -21.53 8.53 -5.87
C ILE A 406 -22.44 7.64 -6.72
N PRO A 407 -23.63 8.10 -7.13
CA PRO A 407 -24.53 7.32 -7.98
C PRO A 407 -24.02 7.23 -9.43
N GLY A 408 -24.26 6.09 -10.09
CA GLY A 408 -23.70 5.81 -11.43
C GLY A 408 -24.52 6.33 -12.62
N ASP A 409 -25.84 6.46 -12.49
CA ASP A 409 -26.71 6.99 -13.55
C ASP A 409 -27.65 8.04 -12.97
N VAL A 410 -27.39 9.30 -13.32
CA VAL A 410 -28.14 10.46 -12.86
C VAL A 410 -28.26 11.49 -13.98
N GLY A 411 -29.32 12.30 -13.96
CA GLY A 411 -29.53 13.34 -14.97
C GLY A 411 -28.57 14.52 -14.85
N ASP A 412 -28.48 15.34 -15.91
CA ASP A 412 -27.51 16.44 -16.10
C ASP A 412 -27.30 17.34 -14.87
N GLU A 413 -28.39 17.69 -14.18
CA GLU A 413 -28.34 18.53 -12.98
C GLU A 413 -27.52 17.89 -11.86
N LYS A 414 -27.63 16.58 -11.66
CA LYS A 414 -26.88 15.83 -10.65
C LYS A 414 -25.43 15.63 -11.06
N CYS A 415 -25.16 15.44 -12.35
CA CYS A 415 -23.80 15.41 -12.88
C CYS A 415 -23.05 16.72 -12.58
N SER A 416 -23.75 17.87 -12.62
CA SER A 416 -23.16 19.16 -12.25
C SER A 416 -22.74 19.20 -10.76
N VAL A 417 -23.54 18.62 -9.86
CA VAL A 417 -23.22 18.52 -8.43
C VAL A 417 -22.04 17.58 -8.21
N ILE A 418 -22.04 16.41 -8.85
CA ILE A 418 -20.93 15.45 -8.79
C ILE A 418 -19.63 16.09 -9.30
N ARG A 419 -19.68 16.89 -10.36
CA ARG A 419 -18.53 17.64 -10.87
C ARG A 419 -17.94 18.57 -9.83
N LYS A 420 -18.78 19.31 -9.10
CA LYS A 420 -18.33 20.20 -8.02
C LYS A 420 -17.73 19.43 -6.85
N ILE A 421 -18.37 18.33 -6.44
CA ILE A 421 -17.89 17.45 -5.37
C ILE A 421 -16.52 16.86 -5.72
N ALA A 422 -16.39 16.30 -6.93
CA ALA A 422 -15.13 15.73 -7.40
C ALA A 422 -14.02 16.78 -7.53
N GLY A 423 -14.34 17.96 -8.08
CA GLY A 423 -13.41 19.08 -8.19
C GLY A 423 -13.01 19.74 -6.86
N ALA A 424 -13.64 19.37 -5.76
CA ALA A 424 -13.26 19.81 -4.41
C ALA A 424 -12.74 18.65 -3.53
N GLY A 425 -12.63 17.43 -4.07
CA GLY A 425 -12.20 16.25 -3.32
C GLY A 425 -13.16 15.81 -2.19
N LEU A 426 -14.43 16.22 -2.23
CA LEU A 426 -15.40 16.00 -1.14
C LEU A 426 -16.11 14.64 -1.22
N PHE A 427 -15.39 13.57 -1.55
CA PHE A 427 -15.94 12.22 -1.58
C PHE A 427 -14.93 11.21 -1.06
N LYS A 428 -15.42 10.11 -0.46
CA LYS A 428 -14.54 9.05 0.02
C LYS A 428 -14.08 8.16 -1.13
N TYR A 429 -12.81 7.78 -1.07
CA TYR A 429 -12.23 6.85 -2.02
C TYR A 429 -12.98 5.51 -2.00
N SER A 430 -13.41 5.10 -3.21
CA SER A 430 -13.74 3.72 -3.55
C SER A 430 -13.68 3.60 -5.06
N VAL A 431 -13.33 2.42 -5.57
CA VAL A 431 -13.35 2.12 -7.01
C VAL A 431 -14.68 2.47 -7.66
N SER A 432 -15.78 2.12 -6.99
CA SER A 432 -17.13 2.39 -7.50
C SER A 432 -17.39 3.89 -7.62
N ASN A 433 -16.93 4.69 -6.65
CA ASN A 433 -17.06 6.14 -6.71
C ASN A 433 -16.22 6.73 -7.85
N LEU A 434 -14.95 6.31 -8.00
CA LEU A 434 -14.08 6.78 -9.09
C LEU A 434 -14.69 6.48 -10.47
N LYS A 435 -15.16 5.24 -10.66
CA LYS A 435 -15.87 4.82 -11.88
C LYS A 435 -17.12 5.66 -12.12
N ASN A 436 -17.95 5.87 -11.10
CA ASN A 436 -19.19 6.63 -11.24
C ASN A 436 -18.95 8.12 -11.51
N VAL A 437 -17.90 8.71 -10.92
CA VAL A 437 -17.44 10.06 -11.24
C VAL A 437 -17.07 10.16 -12.72
N TYR A 438 -16.23 9.24 -13.23
CA TYR A 438 -15.87 9.20 -14.65
C TYR A 438 -17.10 9.07 -15.55
N LEU A 439 -18.01 8.14 -15.26
CA LEU A 439 -19.23 7.92 -16.03
C LEU A 439 -20.18 9.13 -16.04
N CYS A 440 -20.29 9.85 -14.93
CA CYS A 440 -21.14 11.04 -14.83
C CYS A 440 -20.56 12.24 -15.60
N LEU A 441 -19.22 12.37 -15.61
CA LEU A 441 -18.55 13.52 -16.22
C LEU A 441 -18.34 13.38 -17.73
N THR A 442 -18.32 12.15 -18.25
CA THR A 442 -18.20 11.83 -19.69
C THR A 442 -19.55 11.66 -20.40
N GLN A 443 -20.65 12.15 -19.79
CA GLN A 443 -21.99 12.04 -20.38
C GLN A 443 -22.20 12.85 -21.67
N ASP A 444 -21.29 13.77 -22.03
CA ASP A 444 -21.41 14.54 -23.27
C ASP A 444 -21.17 13.65 -24.51
N LYS A 445 -22.21 13.59 -25.35
CA LYS A 445 -22.36 12.72 -26.51
C LYS A 445 -21.46 13.20 -27.63
N ASN A 446 -20.38 12.47 -27.96
CA ASN A 446 -19.82 12.30 -29.32
C ASN A 446 -18.45 11.59 -29.33
N GLU A 447 -17.82 11.35 -28.18
CA GLU A 447 -16.53 10.65 -28.10
C GLU A 447 -16.71 9.16 -27.82
N GLU A 448 -15.88 8.33 -28.46
CA GLU A 448 -15.75 6.91 -28.12
C GLU A 448 -15.35 6.81 -26.64
N ARG A 449 -16.27 6.30 -25.81
CA ARG A 449 -16.00 6.13 -24.38
C ARG A 449 -14.93 5.07 -24.21
N MET A 450 -13.79 5.46 -23.66
CA MET A 450 -12.84 4.48 -23.13
C MET A 450 -13.51 3.70 -22.01
N SER A 451 -13.39 2.38 -22.06
CA SER A 451 -13.92 1.53 -21.00
C SER A 451 -13.07 1.72 -19.74
N PHE A 452 -13.69 2.18 -18.66
CA PHE A 452 -13.01 2.34 -17.37
C PHE A 452 -12.37 1.03 -16.87
N SER A 453 -12.94 -0.13 -17.23
CA SER A 453 -12.35 -1.43 -16.85
C SER A 453 -11.07 -1.74 -17.61
N LEU A 454 -10.88 -1.19 -18.81
CA LEU A 454 -9.73 -1.48 -19.65
C LEU A 454 -8.61 -0.45 -19.47
N TYR A 455 -8.96 0.84 -19.27
CA TYR A 455 -8.02 1.96 -19.17
C TYR A 455 -8.32 2.88 -17.98
N PRO A 456 -8.26 2.37 -16.73
CA PRO A 456 -8.73 3.09 -15.55
C PRO A 456 -7.94 4.38 -15.24
N PHE A 457 -6.61 4.43 -15.43
CA PHE A 457 -5.82 5.66 -15.21
C PHE A 457 -6.15 6.73 -16.25
N HIS A 458 -6.05 6.41 -17.55
CA HIS A 458 -6.36 7.36 -18.62
C HIS A 458 -7.78 7.92 -18.51
N CYS A 459 -8.74 7.09 -18.11
CA CYS A 459 -10.12 7.54 -17.87
C CYS A 459 -10.16 8.65 -16.79
N LEU A 460 -9.47 8.47 -15.66
CA LEU A 460 -9.46 9.47 -14.59
C LEU A 460 -8.65 10.72 -14.96
N GLU A 461 -7.51 10.56 -15.63
CA GLU A 461 -6.69 11.68 -16.09
C GLU A 461 -7.37 12.54 -17.17
N SER A 462 -8.17 11.92 -18.04
CA SER A 462 -8.93 12.63 -19.08
C SER A 462 -9.87 13.70 -18.53
N LEU A 463 -10.27 13.58 -17.26
CA LEU A 463 -11.12 14.54 -16.57
C LEU A 463 -10.37 15.82 -16.18
N ALA A 464 -9.03 15.78 -16.10
CA ALA A 464 -8.17 16.89 -15.69
C ALA A 464 -8.55 17.54 -14.34
N ILE A 465 -8.88 16.71 -13.34
CA ILE A 465 -9.23 17.15 -11.98
C ILE A 465 -8.09 16.81 -11.01
N SER A 466 -7.41 17.82 -10.47
CA SER A 466 -6.25 17.66 -9.57
C SER A 466 -6.57 16.87 -8.30
N GLU A 467 -7.69 17.17 -7.67
CA GLU A 467 -8.14 16.58 -6.41
C GLU A 467 -8.46 15.09 -6.58
N LEU A 468 -8.92 14.70 -7.77
CA LEU A 468 -9.17 13.30 -8.11
C LEU A 468 -7.87 12.52 -8.22
N THR A 469 -6.85 13.12 -8.84
CA THR A 469 -5.50 12.56 -8.95
C THR A 469 -4.87 12.40 -7.56
N GLU A 470 -5.00 13.39 -6.67
CA GLU A 470 -4.49 13.31 -5.29
C GLU A 470 -5.16 12.17 -4.50
N ILE A 471 -6.49 12.05 -4.60
CA ILE A 471 -7.24 10.96 -3.95
C ILE A 471 -6.81 9.58 -4.49
N LEU A 472 -6.58 9.48 -5.80
CA LEU A 472 -6.12 8.25 -6.45
C LEU A 472 -4.75 7.83 -5.92
N TRP A 473 -3.75 8.72 -5.97
CA TRP A 473 -2.38 8.41 -5.55
C TRP A 473 -2.27 8.12 -4.05
N THR A 474 -3.07 8.80 -3.22
CA THR A 474 -3.15 8.51 -1.79
C THR A 474 -3.65 7.08 -1.50
N ASN A 475 -4.42 6.48 -2.43
CA ASN A 475 -5.00 5.14 -2.29
C ASN A 475 -4.54 4.21 -3.43
N ILE A 476 -3.35 4.45 -3.98
CA ILE A 476 -2.86 3.82 -5.22
C ILE A 476 -2.80 2.29 -5.11
N GLU A 477 -2.42 1.75 -3.95
CA GLU A 477 -2.29 0.31 -3.74
C GLU A 477 -3.63 -0.42 -3.85
N ASP A 478 -4.67 0.10 -3.17
CA ASP A 478 -6.01 -0.48 -3.26
C ASP A 478 -6.53 -0.39 -4.69
N PHE A 479 -6.30 0.74 -5.36
CA PHE A 479 -6.72 0.93 -6.75
C PHE A 479 -6.05 -0.08 -7.69
N ILE A 480 -4.76 -0.31 -7.50
CA ILE A 480 -4.01 -1.28 -8.29
C ILE A 480 -4.60 -2.68 -8.12
N LEU A 481 -4.77 -3.11 -6.86
CA LEU A 481 -5.22 -4.45 -6.51
C LEU A 481 -6.66 -4.73 -6.90
N SER A 482 -7.51 -3.70 -6.93
CA SER A 482 -8.95 -3.82 -7.15
C SER A 482 -9.39 -3.65 -8.60
N VAL A 483 -8.65 -2.88 -9.42
CA VAL A 483 -9.05 -2.59 -10.81
C VAL A 483 -7.90 -2.72 -11.80
N PHE A 484 -6.74 -2.11 -11.51
CA PHE A 484 -5.68 -1.96 -12.51
C PHE A 484 -5.11 -3.31 -12.98
N ILE A 485 -4.92 -4.27 -12.08
CA ILE A 485 -4.37 -5.59 -12.43
C ILE A 485 -5.25 -6.34 -13.45
N GLU A 486 -6.56 -6.10 -13.44
CA GLU A 486 -7.50 -6.71 -14.38
C GLU A 486 -7.66 -5.91 -15.68
N SER A 487 -6.95 -4.78 -15.81
CA SER A 487 -7.01 -3.88 -16.96
C SER A 487 -6.01 -4.23 -18.07
N GLU A 488 -6.12 -3.55 -19.22
CA GLU A 488 -5.22 -3.71 -20.37
C GLU A 488 -4.21 -2.54 -20.48
N GLU A 489 -4.07 -1.74 -19.42
CA GLU A 489 -3.32 -0.49 -19.40
C GLU A 489 -1.83 -0.71 -19.06
N ILE A 490 -1.07 -1.14 -20.07
CA ILE A 490 0.32 -1.57 -19.93
C ILE A 490 1.31 -0.39 -19.87
N ASP A 491 0.99 0.72 -20.51
CA ASP A 491 1.90 1.87 -20.66
C ASP A 491 2.20 2.58 -19.33
N ARG A 492 1.34 2.41 -18.32
CA ARG A 492 1.53 2.94 -16.96
C ARG A 492 2.37 2.07 -16.04
N ILE A 493 2.67 0.84 -16.45
CA ILE A 493 3.44 -0.09 -15.63
C ILE A 493 4.82 0.49 -15.24
N PRO A 494 5.63 1.08 -16.13
CA PRO A 494 6.91 1.66 -15.74
C PRO A 494 6.80 2.73 -14.65
N GLU A 495 5.79 3.60 -14.74
CA GLU A 495 5.52 4.65 -13.74
C GLU A 495 5.19 4.03 -12.36
N LEU A 496 4.34 3.00 -12.34
CA LEU A 496 3.95 2.31 -11.10
C LEU A 496 5.11 1.50 -10.49
N LEU A 497 5.92 0.84 -11.32
CA LEU A 497 7.10 0.11 -10.88
C LEU A 497 8.16 1.05 -10.27
N ASN A 498 8.25 2.29 -10.75
CA ASN A 498 9.19 3.29 -10.24
C ASN A 498 8.67 4.08 -9.04
N SER A 499 7.35 4.15 -8.82
CA SER A 499 6.76 4.98 -7.77
C SER A 499 7.09 4.47 -6.36
N SER A 500 7.64 5.34 -5.52
CA SER A 500 7.89 5.04 -4.10
C SER A 500 6.61 4.85 -3.27
N GLU A 501 5.45 5.27 -3.79
CA GLU A 501 4.15 5.14 -3.12
C GLU A 501 3.58 3.72 -3.23
N VAL A 502 4.09 2.92 -4.17
CA VAL A 502 3.69 1.51 -4.37
C VAL A 502 4.69 0.60 -3.68
N SER A 503 4.22 -0.23 -2.74
CA SER A 503 5.06 -1.23 -2.06
C SER A 503 5.54 -2.34 -3.01
N MET A 504 6.65 -2.98 -2.65
CA MET A 504 7.19 -4.10 -3.42
C MET A 504 6.21 -5.28 -3.53
N THR A 505 5.38 -5.50 -2.52
CA THR A 505 4.35 -6.56 -2.56
C THR A 505 3.31 -6.33 -3.67
N VAL A 506 2.90 -5.08 -3.91
CA VAL A 506 1.96 -4.73 -4.97
C VAL A 506 2.65 -4.77 -6.34
N VAL A 507 3.91 -4.33 -6.42
CA VAL A 507 4.74 -4.47 -7.62
C VAL A 507 4.85 -5.93 -8.07
N GLU A 508 5.12 -6.86 -7.15
CA GLU A 508 5.13 -8.29 -7.45
C GLU A 508 3.79 -8.78 -8.02
N GLN A 509 2.66 -8.29 -7.48
CA GLN A 509 1.33 -8.64 -8.00
C GLN A 509 1.10 -8.12 -9.42
N ILE A 510 1.54 -6.90 -9.74
CA ILE A 510 1.49 -6.34 -11.10
C ILE A 510 2.27 -7.26 -12.05
N ILE A 511 3.55 -7.52 -11.74
CA ILE A 511 4.46 -8.32 -12.58
C ILE A 511 3.91 -9.74 -12.79
N ALA A 512 3.40 -10.38 -11.73
CA ALA A 512 2.96 -11.76 -11.76
C ALA A 512 1.61 -11.97 -12.48
N LYS A 513 0.69 -11.00 -12.40
CA LYS A 513 -0.70 -11.18 -12.89
C LYS A 513 -0.98 -10.50 -14.22
N MET A 514 -0.35 -9.37 -14.51
CA MET A 514 -0.55 -8.67 -15.78
C MET A 514 0.32 -9.28 -16.88
N ASP A 515 -0.17 -9.24 -18.11
CA ASP A 515 0.54 -9.70 -19.30
C ASP A 515 1.14 -8.50 -20.04
N PHE A 516 2.44 -8.28 -19.86
CA PHE A 516 3.17 -7.17 -20.46
C PHE A 516 4.64 -7.52 -20.70
N CYS A 517 5.32 -6.67 -21.46
CA CYS A 517 6.75 -6.79 -21.71
C CYS A 517 7.42 -5.40 -21.63
N ILE A 518 8.47 -5.29 -20.82
CA ILE A 518 9.30 -4.09 -20.72
C ILE A 518 10.32 -4.13 -21.86
N ASN A 519 10.21 -3.17 -22.77
CA ASN A 519 11.09 -3.07 -23.93
C ASN A 519 12.50 -2.60 -23.55
N ASN A 520 12.60 -1.57 -22.70
CA ASN A 520 13.87 -1.03 -22.23
C ASN A 520 13.88 -0.93 -20.70
N LEU A 521 14.87 -1.56 -20.06
CA LEU A 521 15.05 -1.51 -18.61
C LEU A 521 15.60 -0.17 -18.10
N ASP A 522 16.14 0.69 -18.97
CA ASP A 522 16.53 2.07 -18.60
C ASP A 522 15.36 2.86 -17.98
N ASP A 523 14.13 2.53 -18.39
CA ASP A 523 12.91 3.18 -17.90
C ASP A 523 12.48 2.66 -16.52
N ILE A 524 13.16 1.65 -15.95
CA ILE A 524 12.81 1.02 -14.67
C ILE A 524 13.95 1.18 -13.68
N ILE A 525 13.64 1.71 -12.49
CA ILE A 525 14.57 1.82 -11.37
C ILE A 525 14.48 0.56 -10.53
N ASN A 526 15.60 -0.15 -10.36
CA ASN A 526 15.63 -1.35 -9.53
C ASN A 526 15.47 -1.02 -8.04
N ARG A 527 14.26 -1.23 -7.52
CA ARG A 527 13.98 -1.12 -6.10
C ARG A 527 14.16 -2.48 -5.45
N SER A 528 14.73 -2.50 -4.25
CA SER A 528 14.90 -3.71 -3.45
C SER A 528 14.38 -3.50 -2.03
N GLU A 529 13.73 -4.52 -1.47
CA GLU A 529 13.48 -4.58 -0.03
C GLU A 529 14.77 -5.05 0.65
N CYS A 530 15.47 -4.12 1.32
CA CYS A 530 16.63 -4.47 2.12
C CYS A 530 16.16 -5.25 3.36
N ALA A 531 16.19 -6.58 3.30
CA ALA A 531 16.14 -7.40 4.50
C ALA A 531 17.51 -7.33 5.20
N ASP A 532 17.49 -7.11 6.51
CA ASP A 532 18.68 -7.15 7.37
C ASP A 532 19.54 -8.38 7.07
N ASN A 533 20.77 -8.13 6.62
CA ASN A 533 21.93 -9.03 6.55
C ASN A 533 21.65 -10.52 6.19
N ASN A 534 21.99 -10.85 4.94
CA ASN A 534 22.27 -12.21 4.40
C ASN A 534 21.07 -13.03 3.89
N ALA A 535 20.48 -12.60 2.77
CA ALA A 535 20.01 -13.45 1.66
C ALA A 535 19.50 -12.52 0.54
N SER A 536 19.67 -12.93 -0.73
CA SER A 536 19.23 -12.23 -1.95
C SER A 536 17.95 -11.39 -1.74
N GLY A 537 18.13 -10.07 -1.63
CA GLY A 537 17.02 -9.13 -1.50
C GLY A 537 16.16 -9.19 -2.75
N ARG A 538 14.86 -9.40 -2.58
CA ARG A 538 13.90 -9.38 -3.69
C ARG A 538 13.91 -7.97 -4.30
N ASN A 539 14.22 -7.91 -5.59
CA ASN A 539 14.33 -6.68 -6.35
C ASN A 539 13.49 -6.76 -7.63
N ILE A 540 13.11 -5.61 -8.19
CA ILE A 540 12.21 -5.56 -9.35
C ILE A 540 12.76 -6.38 -10.53
N TYR A 541 14.06 -6.26 -10.82
CA TYR A 541 14.68 -6.97 -11.94
C TYR A 541 14.62 -8.51 -11.78
N SER A 542 14.85 -9.03 -10.56
CA SER A 542 14.72 -10.47 -10.28
C SER A 542 13.30 -10.99 -10.50
N VAL A 543 12.28 -10.21 -10.12
CA VAL A 543 10.87 -10.60 -10.29
C VAL A 543 10.46 -10.51 -11.77
N LEU A 544 10.92 -9.50 -12.50
CA LEU A 544 10.70 -9.37 -13.94
C LEU A 544 11.31 -10.54 -14.73
N LEU A 545 12.51 -11.00 -14.35
CA LEU A 545 13.17 -12.17 -14.94
C LEU A 545 12.37 -13.46 -14.66
N GLN A 546 11.94 -13.68 -13.42
CA GLN A 546 11.18 -14.88 -13.03
C GLN A 546 9.82 -15.03 -13.73
N HIS A 547 9.22 -13.91 -14.16
CA HIS A 547 7.92 -13.88 -14.83
C HIS A 547 7.99 -13.60 -16.34
N ASP A 548 9.19 -13.64 -16.95
CA ASP A 548 9.39 -13.39 -18.38
C ASP A 548 8.78 -12.06 -18.88
N ARG A 549 8.95 -10.98 -18.10
CA ARG A 549 8.38 -9.66 -18.41
C ARG A 549 9.37 -8.69 -19.07
N ILE A 550 10.54 -9.17 -19.47
CA ILE A 550 11.60 -8.35 -20.10
C ILE A 550 11.71 -8.75 -21.57
N PHE A 551 11.84 -7.76 -22.45
CA PHE A 551 12.05 -8.01 -23.88
C PHE A 551 13.46 -8.57 -24.10
N PRO A 552 13.62 -9.68 -24.84
CA PRO A 552 14.91 -10.31 -25.10
C PRO A 552 15.77 -9.48 -26.08
N SER A 553 16.52 -8.53 -25.52
CA SER A 553 17.50 -7.72 -26.24
C SER A 553 18.86 -7.76 -25.53
N PHE A 554 19.94 -7.59 -26.29
CA PHE A 554 21.29 -7.52 -25.70
C PHE A 554 21.47 -6.25 -24.86
N ASP A 555 20.79 -5.16 -25.20
CA ASP A 555 20.81 -3.92 -24.39
C ASP A 555 20.26 -4.19 -22.98
N ASN A 556 19.15 -4.93 -22.85
CA ASN A 556 18.59 -5.30 -21.56
C ASN A 556 19.53 -6.26 -20.78
N ILE A 557 20.23 -7.18 -21.45
CA ILE A 557 21.25 -8.03 -20.81
C ILE A 557 22.37 -7.17 -20.23
N ILE A 558 22.90 -6.23 -21.03
CA ILE A 558 23.97 -5.34 -20.60
C ILE A 558 23.51 -4.50 -19.41
N HIS A 559 22.28 -3.97 -19.45
CA HIS A 559 21.68 -3.21 -18.35
C HIS A 559 21.60 -4.02 -17.06
N LEU A 560 21.16 -5.27 -17.12
CA LEU A 560 21.10 -6.14 -15.93
C LEU A 560 22.50 -6.43 -15.37
N LEU A 561 23.54 -6.50 -16.21
CA LEU A 561 24.93 -6.69 -15.78
C LEU A 561 25.56 -5.45 -15.12
N HIS A 562 24.97 -4.26 -15.30
CA HIS A 562 25.35 -3.08 -14.53
C HIS A 562 24.94 -3.20 -13.05
N ASP A 563 23.95 -4.03 -12.72
CA ASP A 563 23.35 -4.07 -11.39
C ASP A 563 23.90 -5.23 -10.53
N THR A 564 24.64 -4.88 -9.47
CA THR A 564 25.25 -5.85 -8.54
C THR A 564 24.24 -6.60 -7.65
N SER A 565 22.97 -6.23 -7.66
CA SER A 565 21.93 -6.86 -6.84
C SER A 565 21.28 -8.10 -7.48
N ILE A 566 21.53 -8.33 -8.77
CA ILE A 566 21.00 -9.48 -9.50
C ILE A 566 21.93 -10.68 -9.35
N ASN A 567 21.36 -11.87 -9.20
CA ASN A 567 22.13 -13.11 -9.34
C ASN A 567 22.31 -13.45 -10.83
N THR A 568 23.29 -12.83 -11.46
CA THR A 568 23.62 -13.03 -12.89
C THR A 568 23.84 -14.51 -13.22
N SER A 569 24.66 -15.20 -12.41
CA SER A 569 25.06 -16.59 -12.67
C SER A 569 23.90 -17.61 -12.62
N GLY A 570 22.81 -17.25 -11.93
CA GLY A 570 21.61 -18.08 -11.80
C GLY A 570 20.45 -17.57 -12.65
N GLU A 571 19.87 -16.44 -12.26
CA GLU A 571 18.60 -15.94 -12.80
C GLU A 571 18.75 -15.44 -14.25
N LEU A 572 19.76 -14.61 -14.52
CA LEU A 572 19.99 -14.09 -15.87
C LEU A 572 20.38 -15.20 -16.86
N VAL A 573 21.32 -16.07 -16.47
CA VAL A 573 21.74 -17.20 -17.33
C VAL A 573 20.58 -18.12 -17.66
N GLN A 574 19.74 -18.45 -16.67
CA GLN A 574 18.56 -19.28 -16.91
C GLN A 574 17.58 -18.61 -17.87
N TRP A 575 17.28 -17.33 -17.66
CA TRP A 575 16.40 -16.58 -18.56
C TRP A 575 16.95 -16.51 -19.99
N VAL A 576 18.26 -16.26 -20.16
CA VAL A 576 18.91 -16.29 -21.48
C VAL A 576 18.80 -17.67 -22.12
N ASN A 577 19.00 -18.75 -21.36
CA ASN A 577 18.81 -20.11 -21.87
C ASN A 577 17.39 -20.35 -22.39
N GLU A 578 16.39 -19.85 -21.68
CA GLU A 578 14.97 -20.02 -22.06
C GLU A 578 14.59 -19.14 -23.25
N LYS A 579 15.17 -17.93 -23.38
CA LYS A 579 14.76 -16.92 -24.36
C LYS A 579 15.69 -16.72 -25.56
N HIS A 580 16.83 -17.40 -25.63
CA HIS A 580 17.86 -17.19 -26.67
C HIS A 580 17.34 -17.20 -28.13
N PHE A 581 16.27 -17.95 -28.43
CA PHE A 581 15.68 -18.02 -29.77
C PHE A 581 14.89 -16.76 -30.16
N GLU A 582 14.43 -15.96 -29.19
CA GLU A 582 13.65 -14.73 -29.39
C GLU A 582 14.55 -13.52 -29.70
N PHE A 583 15.86 -13.59 -29.42
CA PHE A 583 16.80 -12.49 -29.65
C PHE A 583 16.99 -12.21 -31.15
N GLU A 584 16.78 -10.95 -31.53
CA GLU A 584 17.12 -10.47 -32.86
C GLU A 584 18.65 -10.33 -33.03
N PRO A 585 19.22 -10.64 -34.21
CA PRO A 585 20.64 -10.46 -34.46
C PRO A 585 20.99 -8.98 -34.38
N SER A 586 21.78 -8.61 -33.38
CA SER A 586 22.19 -7.24 -33.08
C SER A 586 23.57 -7.26 -32.43
N ASP A 587 24.43 -6.32 -32.80
CA ASP A 587 25.81 -6.30 -32.30
C ASP A 587 25.84 -5.97 -30.80
N ILE A 588 26.56 -6.78 -30.02
CA ILE A 588 26.79 -6.53 -28.60
C ILE A 588 27.87 -5.45 -28.46
N VAL A 589 27.49 -4.29 -27.92
CA VAL A 589 28.40 -3.15 -27.70
C VAL A 589 28.55 -2.89 -26.20
N ILE A 590 29.68 -3.29 -25.62
CA ILE A 590 30.02 -3.04 -24.22
C ILE A 590 31.22 -2.09 -24.17
N ASN A 591 31.02 -0.87 -23.67
CA ASN A 591 32.06 0.16 -23.59
C ASN A 591 32.78 0.18 -22.23
N ASP A 592 32.17 -0.37 -21.18
CA ASP A 592 32.72 -0.40 -19.83
C ASP A 592 33.51 -1.70 -19.60
N THR A 593 34.78 -1.57 -19.21
CA THR A 593 35.68 -2.69 -18.96
C THR A 593 35.25 -3.56 -17.77
N GLY A 594 34.67 -2.98 -16.72
CA GLY A 594 34.19 -3.72 -15.57
C GLY A 594 33.00 -4.62 -15.92
N ILE A 595 32.09 -4.10 -16.75
CA ILE A 595 30.90 -4.82 -17.20
C ILE A 595 31.27 -5.87 -18.22
N PHE A 596 32.21 -5.57 -19.10
CA PHE A 596 32.76 -6.57 -19.99
C PHE A 596 33.35 -7.75 -19.21
N ASN A 597 34.10 -7.47 -18.13
CA ASN A 597 34.62 -8.53 -17.27
C ASN A 597 33.48 -9.34 -16.61
N ASN A 598 32.44 -8.69 -16.07
CA ASN A 598 31.28 -9.37 -15.50
C ASN A 598 30.52 -10.22 -16.53
N PHE A 599 30.31 -9.69 -17.74
CA PHE A 599 29.69 -10.41 -18.86
C PHE A 599 30.47 -11.69 -19.19
N ILE A 600 31.80 -11.60 -19.21
CA ILE A 600 32.66 -12.74 -19.48
C ILE A 600 32.62 -13.74 -18.31
N SER A 601 32.80 -13.28 -17.07
CA SER A 601 32.91 -14.17 -15.90
C SER A 601 31.58 -14.78 -15.48
N GLU A 602 30.48 -14.03 -15.53
CA GLU A 602 29.18 -14.43 -14.97
C GLU A 602 28.22 -15.02 -16.00
N LEU A 603 28.28 -14.59 -17.27
CA LEU A 603 27.41 -15.11 -18.34
C LEU A 603 28.17 -16.13 -19.21
N ILE A 604 29.27 -15.74 -19.84
CA ILE A 604 30.01 -16.62 -20.79
C ILE A 604 30.69 -17.78 -20.08
N CYS A 605 31.30 -17.55 -18.93
CA CYS A 605 31.93 -18.59 -18.11
C CYS A 605 30.94 -19.33 -17.20
N SER A 606 29.62 -19.06 -17.30
CA SER A 606 28.65 -19.81 -16.51
C SER A 606 28.61 -21.28 -16.96
N PRO A 607 28.70 -22.25 -16.03
CA PRO A 607 28.57 -23.67 -16.38
C PRO A 607 27.13 -24.07 -16.73
N VAL A 608 26.15 -23.22 -16.44
CA VAL A 608 24.71 -23.50 -16.64
C VAL A 608 24.22 -23.04 -18.02
N ILE A 609 25.00 -22.23 -18.76
CA ILE A 609 24.60 -21.72 -20.07
C ILE A 609 24.51 -22.86 -21.12
N SER A 610 23.42 -22.88 -21.89
CA SER A 610 23.18 -23.85 -22.94
C SER A 610 24.06 -23.58 -24.17
N GLU A 611 24.18 -24.55 -25.08
CA GLU A 611 25.06 -24.41 -26.26
C GLU A 611 24.53 -23.34 -27.19
N GLU A 612 23.23 -23.44 -27.42
CA GLU A 612 22.48 -22.65 -28.36
C GLU A 612 22.45 -21.20 -27.90
N ALA A 613 22.25 -20.99 -26.60
CA ALA A 613 22.31 -19.66 -25.99
C ALA A 613 23.71 -19.06 -26.08
N LEU A 614 24.76 -19.81 -25.73
CA LEU A 614 26.13 -19.32 -25.82
C LEU A 614 26.52 -18.99 -27.27
N LEU A 615 26.24 -19.88 -28.23
CA LEU A 615 26.50 -19.64 -29.65
C LEU A 615 25.77 -18.40 -30.18
N LYS A 616 24.51 -18.20 -29.77
CA LYS A 616 23.74 -17.00 -30.11
C LYS A 616 24.44 -15.75 -29.58
N VAL A 617 24.87 -15.72 -28.33
CA VAL A 617 25.62 -14.60 -27.74
C VAL A 617 26.94 -14.36 -28.49
N LEU A 618 27.73 -15.42 -28.74
CA LEU A 618 29.03 -15.31 -29.41
C LEU A 618 28.93 -14.85 -30.86
N SER A 619 27.89 -15.25 -31.59
CA SER A 619 27.67 -14.84 -32.98
C SER A 619 27.45 -13.32 -33.12
N ASN A 620 26.96 -12.67 -32.05
CA ASN A 620 26.67 -11.24 -31.99
C ASN A 620 27.77 -10.43 -31.27
N LEU A 621 28.76 -11.10 -30.67
CA LEU A 621 29.87 -10.47 -29.97
C LEU A 621 31.04 -10.18 -30.92
N ASN A 622 31.28 -8.93 -31.28
CA ASN A 622 32.37 -8.53 -32.20
C ASN A 622 33.70 -8.23 -31.48
N VAL A 623 34.05 -9.01 -30.46
CA VAL A 623 35.26 -8.81 -29.64
C VAL A 623 36.09 -10.09 -29.59
N VAL A 624 37.42 -9.92 -29.52
CA VAL A 624 38.37 -10.99 -29.26
C VAL A 624 38.85 -10.87 -27.81
N ILE A 625 38.67 -11.93 -27.04
CA ILE A 625 39.01 -12.03 -25.62
C ILE A 625 40.51 -12.30 -25.50
N ILE A 626 41.21 -11.41 -24.77
CA ILE A 626 42.64 -11.50 -24.47
C ILE A 626 42.94 -11.94 -23.03
N ASP A 627 41.97 -11.74 -22.13
CA ASP A 627 42.06 -12.10 -20.72
C ASP A 627 40.92 -13.06 -20.39
N VAL A 628 41.28 -14.30 -20.08
CA VAL A 628 40.31 -15.37 -19.81
C VAL A 628 40.16 -15.55 -18.29
N PRO A 629 38.95 -15.68 -17.74
CA PRO A 629 38.77 -16.00 -16.33
C PRO A 629 39.30 -17.39 -15.95
N GLU A 630 39.84 -17.51 -14.75
CA GLU A 630 40.42 -18.77 -14.22
C GLU A 630 39.40 -19.91 -14.12
N ASN A 631 38.10 -19.60 -14.04
CA ASN A 631 37.04 -20.59 -13.77
C ASN A 631 36.27 -21.02 -15.04
N ILE A 632 36.86 -20.87 -16.22
CA ILE A 632 36.16 -21.14 -17.48
C ILE A 632 35.85 -22.65 -17.67
N PRO A 633 34.59 -23.04 -17.94
CA PRO A 633 34.27 -24.42 -18.27
C PRO A 633 34.89 -24.83 -19.61
N LEU A 634 35.45 -26.06 -19.68
CA LEU A 634 36.11 -26.60 -20.88
C LEU A 634 35.25 -26.46 -22.15
N ARG A 635 33.97 -26.81 -22.05
CA ARG A 635 33.01 -26.70 -23.16
C ARG A 635 32.86 -25.27 -23.69
N ASN A 636 32.81 -24.29 -22.80
CA ASN A 636 32.63 -22.89 -23.19
C ASN A 636 33.91 -22.38 -23.86
N ALA A 637 35.08 -22.80 -23.37
CA ALA A 637 36.37 -22.51 -24.01
C ALA A 637 36.48 -23.15 -25.41
N GLU A 638 36.02 -24.40 -25.60
CA GLU A 638 35.94 -25.06 -26.91
C GLU A 638 35.12 -24.23 -27.92
N LEU A 639 33.95 -23.75 -27.51
CA LEU A 639 33.06 -22.93 -28.35
C LEU A 639 33.63 -21.55 -28.66
N LEU A 640 34.26 -20.89 -27.68
CA LEU A 640 34.96 -19.62 -27.90
C LEU A 640 36.12 -19.78 -28.90
N CYS A 641 36.83 -20.91 -28.85
CA CYS A 641 37.90 -21.23 -29.78
C CYS A 641 37.35 -21.49 -31.20
N SER A 642 36.28 -22.27 -31.35
CA SER A 642 35.68 -22.56 -32.65
C SER A 642 35.12 -21.31 -33.34
N GLU A 643 34.52 -20.40 -32.57
CA GLU A 643 33.99 -19.11 -33.05
C GLU A 643 35.07 -18.01 -33.19
N LYS A 644 36.36 -18.35 -33.00
CA LYS A 644 37.52 -17.44 -33.12
C LYS A 644 37.40 -16.20 -32.23
N LYS A 645 36.83 -16.36 -31.03
CA LYS A 645 36.66 -15.29 -30.03
C LYS A 645 37.81 -15.23 -29.03
N LEU A 646 38.69 -16.23 -28.99
CA LEU A 646 39.91 -16.20 -28.16
C LEU A 646 41.10 -15.69 -28.95
N ALA A 647 41.88 -14.79 -28.35
CA ALA A 647 43.11 -14.31 -28.97
C ALA A 647 44.18 -15.43 -28.94
N PRO A 648 44.76 -15.81 -30.09
CA PRO A 648 45.86 -16.76 -30.10
C PRO A 648 47.14 -16.05 -29.65
N THR A 649 47.35 -16.04 -28.34
CA THR A 649 48.49 -15.45 -27.65
C THR A 649 48.98 -16.42 -26.57
N VAL A 650 50.25 -16.31 -26.17
CA VAL A 650 50.79 -17.15 -25.09
C VAL A 650 50.06 -16.92 -23.79
N ASN A 651 49.71 -15.67 -23.46
CA ASN A 651 48.94 -15.37 -22.24
C ASN A 651 47.63 -16.16 -22.16
N VAL A 652 46.81 -16.13 -23.22
CA VAL A 652 45.54 -16.88 -23.27
C VAL A 652 45.79 -18.39 -23.20
N PHE A 653 46.82 -18.88 -23.87
CA PHE A 653 47.19 -20.29 -23.85
C PHE A 653 47.57 -20.76 -22.43
N THR A 654 48.46 -20.04 -21.74
CA THR A 654 48.91 -20.38 -20.39
C THR A 654 47.76 -20.30 -19.37
N VAL A 655 46.91 -19.27 -19.47
CA VAL A 655 45.74 -19.12 -18.58
C VAL A 655 44.73 -20.25 -18.79
N LEU A 656 44.41 -20.60 -20.03
CA LEU A 656 43.51 -21.72 -20.35
C LEU A 656 44.08 -23.05 -19.88
N PHE A 657 45.39 -23.28 -20.06
CA PHE A 657 46.03 -24.48 -19.57
C PHE A 657 45.89 -24.58 -18.06
N ASN A 658 46.27 -23.54 -17.32
CA ASN A 658 46.21 -23.55 -15.86
C ASN A 658 44.76 -23.76 -15.36
N ALA A 659 43.80 -23.05 -15.94
CA ALA A 659 42.38 -23.15 -15.60
C ALA A 659 41.78 -24.56 -15.78
N LEU A 660 42.27 -25.32 -16.78
CA LEU A 660 41.68 -26.60 -17.18
C LEU A 660 42.47 -27.82 -16.69
N SER A 661 43.74 -27.64 -16.33
CA SER A 661 44.68 -28.69 -15.93
C SER A 661 44.31 -29.46 -14.65
N GLU A 662 43.42 -28.93 -13.82
CA GLU A 662 43.00 -29.59 -12.56
C GLU A 662 42.09 -30.83 -12.78
N ASN A 663 41.46 -30.96 -13.97
CA ASN A 663 40.54 -32.06 -14.28
C ASN A 663 41.21 -33.17 -15.14
N VAL A 664 41.64 -34.25 -14.47
CA VAL A 664 42.39 -35.36 -15.06
C VAL A 664 41.62 -36.13 -16.16
N ASP A 665 40.28 -36.10 -16.13
CA ASP A 665 39.44 -36.87 -17.06
C ASP A 665 39.31 -36.22 -18.47
N ASP A 666 39.73 -34.96 -18.66
CA ASP A 666 39.48 -34.18 -19.89
C ASP A 666 40.78 -33.76 -20.64
N ILE A 667 41.95 -34.31 -20.27
CA ILE A 667 43.28 -33.91 -20.80
C ILE A 667 43.35 -33.94 -22.34
N ASN A 668 42.80 -34.97 -22.99
CA ASN A 668 42.81 -35.07 -24.46
C ASN A 668 41.98 -33.96 -25.14
N ARG A 669 40.85 -33.58 -24.54
CA ARG A 669 39.98 -32.49 -25.06
C ARG A 669 40.64 -31.14 -24.84
N MET A 670 41.26 -30.95 -23.68
CA MET A 670 42.07 -29.76 -23.38
C MET A 670 43.23 -29.61 -24.39
N ASN A 671 44.01 -30.66 -24.63
CA ASN A 671 45.12 -30.62 -25.60
C ASN A 671 44.64 -30.34 -27.02
N THR A 672 43.49 -30.90 -27.41
CA THR A 672 42.85 -30.60 -28.71
C THR A 672 42.44 -29.12 -28.80
N LEU A 673 41.83 -28.56 -27.74
CA LEU A 673 41.45 -27.15 -27.65
C LEU A 673 42.66 -26.22 -27.76
N LEU A 674 43.72 -26.49 -27.00
CA LEU A 674 44.96 -25.72 -27.00
C LEU A 674 45.65 -25.81 -28.37
N GLY A 675 45.65 -26.99 -28.99
CA GLY A 675 46.10 -27.20 -30.36
C GLY A 675 45.32 -26.37 -31.38
N ASN A 676 43.99 -26.34 -31.27
CA ASN A 676 43.13 -25.52 -32.10
C ASN A 676 43.38 -24.01 -31.91
N LEU A 677 43.65 -23.55 -30.68
CA LEU A 677 43.98 -22.16 -30.39
C LEU A 677 45.31 -21.76 -31.07
N ILE A 678 46.36 -22.55 -30.88
CA ILE A 678 47.66 -22.32 -31.51
C ILE A 678 47.55 -22.37 -33.03
N ALA A 679 46.71 -23.26 -33.57
CA ALA A 679 46.48 -23.35 -35.00
C ALA A 679 45.91 -22.07 -35.64
N GLN A 680 45.29 -21.17 -34.87
CA GLN A 680 44.83 -19.87 -35.37
C GLN A 680 46.00 -18.91 -35.63
N ARG A 681 47.13 -19.07 -34.93
CA ARG A 681 48.40 -18.36 -35.16
C ARG A 681 49.60 -19.27 -34.87
N PRO A 682 49.96 -20.17 -35.80
CA PRO A 682 50.99 -21.17 -35.57
C PRO A 682 52.38 -20.60 -35.32
N GLU A 683 52.65 -19.35 -35.68
CA GLU A 683 53.95 -18.68 -35.53
C GLU A 683 54.39 -18.56 -34.07
N ILE A 684 53.45 -18.59 -33.12
CA ILE A 684 53.75 -18.48 -31.67
C ILE A 684 54.70 -19.59 -31.23
N ILE A 685 54.56 -20.80 -31.79
CA ILE A 685 55.45 -21.95 -31.50
C ILE A 685 56.92 -21.60 -31.77
N THR A 686 57.20 -20.75 -32.75
CA THR A 686 58.58 -20.33 -33.08
C THR A 686 59.02 -19.06 -32.35
N GLN A 687 58.07 -18.24 -31.89
CA GLN A 687 58.35 -16.98 -31.20
C GLN A 687 58.62 -17.24 -29.71
N GLU A 688 57.78 -18.06 -29.07
CA GLU A 688 57.79 -18.34 -27.63
C GLU A 688 57.63 -19.87 -27.39
N PRO A 689 58.58 -20.70 -27.87
CA PRO A 689 58.51 -22.16 -27.74
C PRO A 689 58.59 -22.67 -26.30
N GLU A 690 59.26 -21.95 -25.41
CA GLU A 690 59.40 -22.36 -24.01
C GLU A 690 58.04 -22.33 -23.29
N ASP A 691 57.25 -21.26 -23.49
CA ASP A 691 55.95 -21.10 -22.83
C ASP A 691 54.85 -22.03 -23.38
N ILE A 692 55.06 -22.63 -24.56
CA ILE A 692 54.12 -23.59 -25.16
C ILE A 692 54.43 -25.02 -24.76
N PHE A 693 55.72 -25.41 -24.80
CA PHE A 693 56.12 -26.79 -24.56
C PHE A 693 56.48 -27.09 -23.09
N TYR A 694 56.70 -26.05 -22.27
CA TYR A 694 57.03 -26.19 -20.86
C TYR A 694 56.02 -25.47 -19.99
N ILE A 695 55.56 -26.18 -18.98
CA ILE A 695 54.53 -25.71 -18.06
C ILE A 695 55.06 -25.97 -16.65
N GLU A 696 55.15 -24.91 -15.86
CA GLU A 696 55.82 -24.92 -14.55
C GLU A 696 57.28 -25.46 -14.59
N GLY A 697 57.89 -25.47 -15.78
CA GLY A 697 59.25 -25.97 -16.02
C GLY A 697 59.34 -27.43 -16.48
N ASP A 698 58.22 -28.17 -16.49
CA ASP A 698 58.15 -29.55 -16.99
C ASP A 698 57.70 -29.61 -18.45
N PHE A 699 58.24 -30.55 -19.21
CA PHE A 699 57.94 -30.73 -20.63
C PHE A 699 56.65 -31.54 -20.82
N ASP A 700 55.66 -30.96 -21.50
CA ASP A 700 54.39 -31.63 -21.81
C ASP A 700 54.49 -32.44 -23.10
N GLU A 701 54.76 -33.75 -22.96
CA GLU A 701 54.91 -34.67 -24.09
C GLU A 701 53.60 -34.89 -24.88
N GLU A 702 52.44 -34.85 -24.19
CA GLU A 702 51.15 -35.12 -24.82
C GLU A 702 50.69 -33.93 -25.67
N LEU A 703 50.79 -32.71 -25.13
CA LEU A 703 50.48 -31.48 -25.85
C LEU A 703 51.44 -31.25 -27.02
N ALA A 704 52.73 -31.49 -26.81
CA ALA A 704 53.72 -31.41 -27.89
C ALA A 704 53.38 -32.39 -29.02
N SER A 705 53.01 -33.63 -28.68
CA SER A 705 52.60 -34.65 -29.66
C SER A 705 51.36 -34.22 -30.45
N GLU A 706 50.37 -33.62 -29.79
CA GLU A 706 49.14 -33.13 -30.44
C GLU A 706 49.44 -31.98 -31.42
N LEU A 707 50.30 -31.02 -31.04
CA LEU A 707 50.72 -29.92 -31.91
C LEU A 707 51.46 -30.42 -33.17
N PHE A 708 52.32 -31.43 -33.03
CA PHE A 708 53.01 -32.00 -34.20
C PHE A 708 52.06 -32.81 -35.11
N ARG A 709 50.97 -33.35 -34.57
CA ARG A 709 49.91 -34.04 -35.32
C ARG A 709 48.90 -33.07 -35.97
N HIS A 710 48.77 -31.86 -35.45
CA HIS A 710 47.75 -30.91 -35.90
C HIS A 710 47.92 -30.50 -37.38
N LYS A 711 46.85 -30.64 -38.18
CA LYS A 711 46.91 -30.48 -39.66
C LYS A 711 47.07 -29.02 -40.12
N LEU A 712 46.59 -28.06 -39.34
CA LEU A 712 46.63 -26.64 -39.69
C LEU A 712 47.98 -25.97 -39.38
N ILE A 713 48.88 -26.66 -38.67
CA ILE A 713 50.22 -26.14 -38.36
C ILE A 713 51.15 -26.48 -39.52
N GLY A 714 51.76 -25.44 -40.10
CA GLY A 714 52.66 -25.57 -41.25
C GLY A 714 53.88 -26.43 -40.99
N MET A 715 54.31 -27.20 -42.00
CA MET A 715 55.47 -28.10 -41.92
C MET A 715 56.78 -27.36 -41.56
N ASN A 716 56.94 -26.13 -42.05
CA ASN A 716 58.07 -25.25 -41.74
C ASN A 716 58.15 -24.90 -40.24
N ILE A 717 57.01 -24.62 -39.62
CA ILE A 717 56.90 -24.27 -38.19
C ILE A 717 57.21 -25.50 -37.33
N LYS A 718 56.67 -26.67 -37.69
CA LYS A 718 56.97 -27.94 -37.03
C LYS A 718 58.47 -28.27 -37.06
N VAL A 719 59.12 -28.15 -38.22
CA VAL A 719 60.57 -28.40 -38.35
C VAL A 719 61.38 -27.37 -37.54
N ALA A 720 60.97 -26.11 -37.53
CA ALA A 720 61.64 -25.07 -36.74
C ALA A 720 61.53 -25.34 -35.22
N ALA A 721 60.36 -25.76 -34.74
CA ALA A 721 60.14 -26.14 -33.34
C ALA A 721 60.98 -27.35 -32.93
N LEU A 722 61.07 -28.39 -33.77
CA LEU A 722 61.91 -29.57 -33.53
C LEU A 722 63.40 -29.22 -33.47
N ARG A 723 63.87 -28.34 -34.35
CA ARG A 723 65.24 -27.80 -34.29
C ARG A 723 65.49 -27.05 -32.98
N TRP A 724 64.55 -26.20 -32.58
CA TRP A 724 64.67 -25.46 -31.32
C TRP A 724 64.74 -26.39 -30.10
N LEU A 725 63.89 -27.42 -30.03
CA LEU A 725 63.90 -28.42 -28.96
C LEU A 725 65.25 -29.14 -28.87
N ARG A 726 65.81 -29.53 -30.02
CA ARG A 726 67.14 -30.16 -30.07
C ARG A 726 68.24 -29.22 -29.56
N ASP A 727 68.27 -27.99 -30.07
CA ASP A 727 69.39 -27.06 -29.85
C ASP A 727 69.39 -26.49 -28.42
N ASN A 728 68.22 -26.27 -27.82
CA ASN A 728 68.09 -25.61 -26.51
C ASN A 728 67.87 -26.59 -25.35
N LYS A 729 67.31 -27.77 -25.61
CA LYS A 729 66.91 -28.74 -24.56
C LYS A 729 67.38 -30.16 -24.96
N PRO A 730 68.71 -30.39 -25.00
CA PRO A 730 69.29 -31.62 -25.50
C PRO A 730 68.83 -32.84 -24.68
N GLY A 731 68.44 -33.92 -25.37
CA GLY A 731 68.03 -35.19 -24.77
C GLY A 731 66.51 -35.41 -24.67
N ILE A 732 65.67 -34.42 -24.99
CA ILE A 732 64.20 -34.60 -24.99
C ILE A 732 63.76 -35.44 -26.18
N LEU A 733 64.26 -35.15 -27.38
CA LEU A 733 63.92 -35.91 -28.58
C LEU A 733 64.38 -37.38 -28.53
N ASP A 734 65.36 -37.69 -27.69
CA ASP A 734 65.82 -39.07 -27.44
C ASP A 734 64.87 -39.83 -26.49
N LYS A 735 64.18 -39.10 -25.60
CA LYS A 735 63.37 -39.66 -24.51
C LYS A 735 61.87 -39.65 -24.77
N SER A 736 61.35 -38.70 -25.54
CA SER A 736 59.92 -38.48 -25.77
C SER A 736 59.51 -38.85 -27.19
N TYR A 737 58.39 -39.54 -27.35
CA TYR A 737 57.85 -39.96 -28.64
C TYR A 737 56.82 -38.94 -29.17
N LEU A 738 57.33 -37.89 -29.83
CA LEU A 738 56.52 -36.72 -30.23
C LEU A 738 55.75 -36.86 -31.55
N LEU A 739 56.19 -37.74 -32.45
CA LEU A 739 55.65 -37.84 -33.79
C LEU A 739 55.77 -39.26 -34.34
N SER A 740 54.77 -39.66 -35.13
CA SER A 740 54.79 -40.93 -35.84
C SER A 740 55.76 -40.90 -37.02
N LEU A 741 56.15 -42.08 -37.47
CA LEU A 741 56.98 -42.30 -38.64
C LEU A 741 56.32 -41.71 -39.90
N ASP A 742 55.00 -41.75 -40.00
CA ASP A 742 54.24 -41.13 -41.09
C ASP A 742 54.40 -39.60 -41.09
N ILE A 743 54.28 -38.95 -39.93
CA ILE A 743 54.50 -37.50 -39.80
C ILE A 743 55.97 -37.16 -40.05
N LEU A 744 56.90 -37.98 -39.57
CA LEU A 744 58.33 -37.80 -39.87
C LEU A 744 58.59 -37.88 -41.37
N ALA A 745 57.95 -38.81 -42.09
CA ALA A 745 58.05 -38.93 -43.53
C ALA A 745 57.54 -37.66 -44.26
N GLU A 746 56.45 -37.06 -43.78
CA GLU A 746 55.93 -35.79 -44.31
C GLU A 746 56.86 -34.60 -44.04
N LEU A 747 57.50 -34.53 -42.87
CA LEU A 747 58.40 -33.44 -42.49
C LEU A 747 59.80 -33.57 -43.08
N SER A 748 60.23 -34.81 -43.37
CA SER A 748 61.59 -35.14 -43.83
C SER A 748 62.09 -34.33 -45.04
N PRO A 749 61.28 -34.05 -46.09
CA PRO A 749 61.67 -33.19 -47.21
C PRO A 749 61.96 -31.74 -46.81
N TRP A 750 61.40 -31.27 -45.70
CA TRP A 750 61.56 -29.91 -45.18
C TRP A 750 62.70 -29.80 -44.16
N MET A 751 63.24 -30.94 -43.71
CA MET A 751 64.40 -31.02 -42.83
C MET A 751 65.68 -31.02 -43.66
N GLY A 752 66.48 -29.95 -43.55
CA GLY A 752 67.84 -29.89 -44.12
C GLY A 752 68.94 -30.44 -43.20
N ASP A 753 68.56 -31.12 -42.12
CA ASP A 753 69.46 -31.51 -41.02
C ASP A 753 69.34 -33.01 -40.74
N ASP A 754 70.35 -33.76 -41.17
CA ASP A 754 70.36 -35.23 -41.08
C ASP A 754 70.48 -35.71 -39.63
N ASP A 755 71.13 -34.94 -38.75
CA ASP A 755 71.28 -35.31 -37.34
C ASP A 755 69.94 -35.25 -36.61
N LEU A 756 69.15 -34.19 -36.83
CA LEU A 756 67.78 -34.10 -36.29
C LEU A 756 66.90 -35.24 -36.82
N ARG A 757 66.99 -35.53 -38.14
CA ARG A 757 66.21 -36.60 -38.77
C ARG A 757 66.57 -37.97 -38.21
N LEU A 758 67.85 -38.22 -37.97
CA LEU A 758 68.37 -39.45 -37.38
C LEU A 758 67.85 -39.65 -35.95
N THR A 759 67.91 -38.61 -35.10
CA THR A 759 67.40 -38.67 -33.73
C THR A 759 65.91 -39.01 -33.70
N LEU A 760 65.10 -38.33 -34.51
CA LEU A 760 63.66 -38.58 -34.58
C LEU A 760 63.35 -39.98 -35.14
N LEU A 761 64.06 -40.43 -36.18
CA LEU A 761 63.90 -41.77 -36.75
C LEU A 761 64.21 -42.87 -35.72
N LYS A 762 65.33 -42.76 -34.99
CA LYS A 762 65.68 -43.71 -33.92
C LYS A 762 64.55 -43.78 -32.90
N ARG A 763 64.00 -42.64 -32.48
CA ARG A 763 62.90 -42.59 -31.51
C ARG A 763 61.62 -43.24 -32.02
N CYS A 764 61.21 -42.99 -33.27
CA CYS A 764 60.04 -43.64 -33.87
C CYS A 764 60.21 -45.17 -33.93
N LEU A 765 61.41 -45.65 -34.27
CA LEU A 765 61.71 -47.08 -34.32
C LEU A 765 61.73 -47.73 -32.92
N VAL A 766 62.24 -47.03 -31.90
CA VAL A 766 62.22 -47.48 -30.50
C VAL A 766 60.78 -47.57 -29.97
N ALA A 767 59.90 -46.63 -30.34
CA ALA A 767 58.50 -46.61 -29.94
C ALA A 767 57.64 -47.70 -30.62
N GLY A 768 58.20 -48.44 -31.58
CA GLY A 768 57.48 -49.52 -32.27
C GLY A 768 56.69 -49.08 -33.51
N ASP A 769 56.87 -47.87 -34.01
CA ASP A 769 56.14 -47.38 -35.19
C ASP A 769 56.66 -48.02 -36.49
N ALA A 770 55.75 -48.58 -37.29
CA ALA A 770 56.09 -49.62 -38.28
C ALA A 770 55.40 -49.43 -39.65
N GLY A 771 55.49 -48.23 -40.23
CA GLY A 771 55.10 -47.97 -41.62
C GLY A 771 56.22 -48.25 -42.63
N LYS A 772 56.12 -49.32 -43.45
CA LYS A 772 57.14 -49.64 -44.47
C LYS A 772 57.37 -48.49 -45.47
N ASP A 773 56.29 -47.88 -45.95
CA ASP A 773 56.34 -46.82 -46.96
C ASP A 773 56.89 -45.51 -46.35
N ALA A 774 56.45 -45.13 -45.15
CA ALA A 774 56.98 -43.98 -44.42
C ALA A 774 58.47 -44.14 -44.08
N LEU A 775 58.89 -45.33 -43.61
CA LEU A 775 60.30 -45.64 -43.38
C LEU A 775 61.13 -45.44 -44.66
N CYS A 776 60.58 -45.82 -45.81
CA CYS A 776 61.27 -45.64 -47.08
C CYS A 776 61.43 -44.17 -47.46
N VAL A 777 60.40 -43.35 -47.23
CA VAL A 777 60.45 -41.90 -47.48
C VAL A 777 61.50 -41.23 -46.58
N VAL A 778 61.52 -41.55 -45.28
CA VAL A 778 62.48 -40.98 -44.33
C VAL A 778 63.92 -41.39 -44.69
N LEU A 779 64.18 -42.68 -44.94
CA LEU A 779 65.53 -43.15 -45.27
C LEU A 779 66.06 -42.57 -46.59
N ASN A 780 65.21 -42.38 -47.60
CA ASN A 780 65.61 -41.75 -48.87
C ASN A 780 65.85 -40.25 -48.77
N SER A 781 65.38 -39.59 -47.71
CA SER A 781 65.55 -38.14 -47.52
C SER A 781 66.88 -37.73 -46.89
N PHE A 782 67.69 -38.69 -46.41
CA PHE A 782 69.05 -38.43 -45.92
C PHE A 782 69.99 -38.03 -47.05
N ALA A 783 70.86 -37.06 -46.78
CA ALA A 783 71.94 -36.68 -47.69
C ALA A 783 73.05 -37.74 -47.74
N ASP A 784 73.29 -38.46 -46.64
CA ASP A 784 74.14 -39.65 -46.64
C ASP A 784 73.42 -40.86 -47.26
N GLU A 785 73.82 -41.21 -48.48
CA GLU A 785 73.31 -42.35 -49.25
C GLU A 785 73.46 -43.69 -48.51
N SER A 786 74.32 -43.76 -47.48
CA SER A 786 74.48 -44.96 -46.65
C SER A 786 73.17 -45.38 -45.97
N TYR A 787 72.32 -44.42 -45.58
CA TYR A 787 71.01 -44.69 -44.97
C TYR A 787 70.00 -45.25 -45.98
N HIS A 788 70.13 -44.93 -47.27
CA HIS A 788 69.27 -45.49 -48.34
C HIS A 788 69.50 -47.01 -48.49
N GLY A 789 70.67 -47.49 -48.06
CA GLY A 789 70.98 -48.91 -48.06
C GLY A 789 70.26 -49.73 -46.98
N LEU A 790 69.62 -49.09 -46.00
CA LEU A 790 68.82 -49.72 -44.94
C LEU A 790 67.37 -50.05 -45.37
N LEU A 791 66.96 -49.60 -46.56
CA LEU A 791 65.63 -49.86 -47.10
C LEU A 791 65.35 -51.37 -47.29
N PRO A 792 64.16 -51.87 -46.90
CA PRO A 792 63.79 -53.28 -47.05
C PRO A 792 63.61 -53.67 -48.53
N HIS A 793 64.65 -54.21 -49.15
CA HIS A 793 64.69 -54.67 -50.54
C HIS A 793 64.90 -56.18 -50.66
N ASP A 794 64.48 -56.79 -51.77
CA ASP A 794 64.59 -58.25 -52.02
C ASP A 794 66.02 -58.81 -52.08
N ARG A 795 67.06 -57.97 -52.03
CA ARG A 795 68.47 -58.38 -52.14
C ARG A 795 69.29 -57.86 -50.97
N PHE A 796 70.27 -58.67 -50.53
CA PHE A 796 71.22 -58.26 -49.50
C PHE A 796 72.10 -57.09 -50.01
N ARG A 797 72.46 -56.18 -49.11
CA ARG A 797 73.27 -54.99 -49.39
C ARG A 797 74.45 -54.90 -48.42
N LYS A 798 75.53 -54.24 -48.86
CA LYS A 798 76.70 -53.93 -48.03
C LYS A 798 76.86 -52.42 -47.96
N ILE A 799 76.73 -51.85 -46.76
CA ILE A 799 76.83 -50.40 -46.51
C ILE A 799 78.02 -50.10 -45.59
N PRO A 800 78.60 -48.89 -45.61
CA PRO A 800 79.64 -48.49 -44.65
C PRO A 800 79.17 -48.67 -43.20
N HIS A 801 80.07 -49.09 -42.31
CA HIS A 801 79.77 -49.18 -40.89
C HIS A 801 80.00 -47.83 -40.19
N SER A 802 78.94 -47.30 -39.56
CA SER A 802 79.02 -46.29 -38.51
C SER A 802 78.23 -46.76 -37.30
N VAL A 803 78.50 -46.19 -36.12
CA VAL A 803 77.79 -46.53 -34.88
C VAL A 803 76.28 -46.25 -35.05
N ASP A 804 75.93 -45.12 -35.65
CA ASP A 804 74.55 -44.72 -35.90
C ASP A 804 73.83 -45.60 -36.92
N LEU A 805 74.51 -45.98 -38.02
CA LEU A 805 73.94 -46.88 -39.03
C LEU A 805 73.71 -48.28 -38.46
N TRP A 806 74.61 -48.76 -37.60
CA TRP A 806 74.45 -50.04 -36.92
C TRP A 806 73.24 -50.03 -35.98
N GLU A 807 73.12 -48.99 -35.17
CA GLU A 807 72.00 -48.83 -34.22
C GLU A 807 70.64 -48.74 -34.94
N VAL A 808 70.54 -47.92 -36.00
CA VAL A 808 69.31 -47.85 -36.81
C VAL A 808 69.01 -49.19 -37.47
N ALA A 809 70.01 -49.91 -37.98
CA ALA A 809 69.81 -51.24 -38.56
C ALA A 809 69.32 -52.27 -37.54
N GLU A 810 69.81 -52.25 -36.29
CA GLU A 810 69.30 -53.10 -35.22
C GLU A 810 67.85 -52.77 -34.88
N LEU A 811 67.50 -51.48 -34.77
CA LEU A 811 66.13 -51.04 -34.51
C LEU A 811 65.16 -51.46 -35.63
N ILE A 812 65.54 -51.26 -36.90
CA ILE A 812 64.75 -51.71 -38.06
C ILE A 812 64.64 -53.25 -38.08
N SER A 813 65.68 -53.98 -37.66
CA SER A 813 65.64 -55.44 -37.53
C SER A 813 64.69 -55.89 -36.42
N ASN A 814 64.63 -55.18 -35.30
CA ASN A 814 63.75 -55.50 -34.17
C ASN A 814 62.27 -55.36 -34.55
N LEU A 815 61.95 -54.46 -35.47
CA LEU A 815 60.61 -54.31 -36.05
C LEU A 815 60.32 -55.31 -37.19
N GLY A 816 61.26 -56.17 -37.54
CA GLY A 816 61.07 -57.25 -38.52
C GLY A 816 61.15 -56.83 -39.99
N PHE A 817 61.65 -55.63 -40.30
CA PHE A 817 61.81 -55.19 -41.69
C PHE A 817 63.07 -55.77 -42.37
N ILE A 818 64.11 -56.04 -41.59
CA ILE A 818 65.36 -56.68 -42.04
C ILE A 818 65.79 -57.77 -41.05
N GLN A 819 66.67 -58.69 -41.47
CA GLN A 819 67.34 -59.61 -40.55
C GLN A 819 68.40 -58.87 -39.72
N PRO A 820 68.80 -59.42 -38.54
CA PRO A 820 69.83 -58.82 -37.69
C PRO A 820 71.08 -58.46 -38.50
N PRO A 821 71.55 -57.20 -38.43
CA PRO A 821 72.70 -56.77 -39.21
C PRO A 821 73.94 -57.58 -38.85
N LYS A 822 74.81 -57.83 -39.83
CA LYS A 822 76.07 -58.56 -39.63
C LYS A 822 77.24 -57.78 -40.15
N MET A 823 78.38 -57.85 -39.48
CA MET A 823 79.63 -57.34 -40.06
C MET A 823 80.02 -58.17 -41.29
N GLY A 824 80.52 -57.49 -42.32
CA GLY A 824 81.11 -58.13 -43.49
C GLY A 824 82.37 -58.92 -43.12
N SER A 825 82.77 -59.85 -43.98
CA SER A 825 83.97 -60.67 -43.79
C SER A 825 85.02 -60.39 -44.88
N GLY A 826 86.30 -60.49 -44.52
CA GLY A 826 87.43 -60.28 -45.44
C GLY A 826 87.57 -58.84 -45.91
N ARG A 827 87.50 -58.58 -47.23
CA ARG A 827 87.70 -57.23 -47.80
C ARG A 827 86.59 -56.23 -47.46
N ASP A 828 85.51 -56.66 -46.82
CA ASP A 828 84.36 -55.83 -46.42
C ASP A 828 84.15 -55.78 -44.89
N GLU A 829 85.19 -56.04 -44.08
CA GLU A 829 85.12 -56.00 -42.59
C GLU A 829 84.68 -54.64 -42.02
N HIS A 830 84.81 -53.56 -42.79
CA HIS A 830 84.36 -52.21 -42.42
C HIS A 830 82.93 -51.89 -42.92
N LYS A 831 82.18 -52.89 -43.38
CA LYS A 831 80.82 -52.73 -43.91
C LYS A 831 79.81 -53.60 -43.15
N ILE A 832 78.58 -53.11 -43.05
CA ILE A 832 77.42 -53.81 -42.51
C ILE A 832 76.70 -54.52 -43.65
N VAL A 833 76.34 -55.79 -43.44
CA VAL A 833 75.52 -56.60 -44.35
C VAL A 833 74.07 -56.55 -43.90
N ILE A 834 73.22 -55.94 -44.71
CA ILE A 834 71.78 -55.85 -44.51
C ILE A 834 71.12 -56.94 -45.35
N THR A 835 70.33 -57.81 -44.72
CA THR A 835 69.67 -58.94 -45.39
C THR A 835 68.15 -58.81 -45.21
N PRO A 836 67.34 -58.96 -46.27
CA PRO A 836 65.89 -58.90 -46.14
C PRO A 836 65.31 -60.08 -45.35
N VAL A 837 64.18 -59.85 -44.70
CA VAL A 837 63.36 -60.92 -44.14
C VAL A 837 62.70 -61.69 -45.29
N ARG A 838 62.96 -62.99 -45.39
CA ARG A 838 62.28 -63.87 -46.35
C ARG A 838 60.92 -64.25 -45.76
N TYR A 839 59.82 -63.75 -46.33
CA TYR A 839 58.49 -64.28 -46.00
C TYR A 839 58.42 -65.77 -46.35
N VAL A 840 58.08 -66.59 -45.36
CA VAL A 840 57.51 -67.92 -45.60
C VAL A 840 56.11 -67.67 -46.19
N ARG A 841 55.81 -68.27 -47.35
CA ARG A 841 54.44 -68.30 -47.88
C ARG A 841 53.59 -69.07 -46.87
N ASP A 842 52.75 -68.39 -46.10
CA ASP A 842 51.67 -69.05 -45.38
C ASP A 842 50.52 -69.39 -46.34
N VAL A 843 50.00 -70.57 -46.06
CA VAL A 843 48.92 -71.29 -46.72
C VAL A 843 47.61 -70.54 -46.52
N GLU A 844 46.78 -70.53 -47.57
CA GLU A 844 45.37 -70.15 -47.52
C GLU A 844 44.66 -70.81 -46.33
N PHE A 845 44.07 -70.01 -45.44
CA PHE A 845 42.94 -70.45 -44.63
C PHE A 845 41.80 -69.44 -44.82
N TYR A 846 40.71 -69.96 -45.40
CA TYR A 846 39.37 -69.39 -45.39
C TYR A 846 38.87 -69.24 -43.94
N ASP A 847 38.49 -68.04 -43.52
CA ASP A 847 37.09 -67.56 -43.42
C ASP A 847 37.06 -66.05 -43.11
#